data_AF-A0A7G4A4D5-F1
#
_entry.id   AF-A0A7G4A4D5-F1
#
_cell.length_a   1.000
_cell.length_b   1.000
_cell.length_c   1.000
_cell.angle_alpha   90.00
_cell.angle_beta   90.00
_cell.angle_gamma   90.00
#
_symmetry.space_group_name_H-M   'P 1'
#
loop_
_entity.id
_entity.type
_entity.pdbx_description
1 polymer ?
#
loop_
_entity_poly.entity_id
_entity_poly.type
_entity_poly.pdbx_seq_one_letter_code
_entity_poly.pdbx_strand_id
1 'polypeptide(L)'
;MIISDLFNWFQGDEESLHLANEHLSQSLLKSEQSQAQKTNRILLSEIRVAKFNGLESSDALSKLEKHILFMDYLEFCNQQFTEDPTNSLFLITLKYLLLKAQKEELHLNAKLHELFVTLLQEDRENTLSFYQKNKPIFKNHPEIQKRVELGLREQKRDEAVKRVEGHLDHLSKQLSNQKNPLGIIGLCREWVSDIEQFAALILWLLQRHVSTKQILQTYLLHDFLKYHLFTLHSEDSEVFHLYALLSRFPEAKTLVEAAQQTGSDERGFQHYALNGILSEKELQSIPPKPHALKFSLSTANFWALHELFGLTFLTAAVIASEGHKNLKWREALRQTLNSPEMVTKEISGLINTIAHESPPQTLENLAALIDDHTAQLLLSRNEGSVFYLLPYKPKLFEFINEKNITEFIRHITLRHTSEPEIISQLMALFSMLPKKRNPMAQLVFHAIIDNLAQHPLLLDDEKLLRQLRKYPDCKLILSQQSEKIKKHVYDCIIEQAAKSPFSCDNYHIIEDIWVDATRKLTVFDLISPQAKFNLNHKYALQAKIAEIAFFYQRELFDLDAFIESLSLPPVIAKNGVSEYERILIEILAVIDNESIRMQIIKKLENHPVHRRDWVEKEYEGKTIFLKAAKHGNLGLLSLLHDQIAPETFNEAIITAAKANQWECVDRLCQIDKVQLNEEEIGTLILQAAGQGQIKIIKYLLDTYDYEPSTAEVIQILNQAIKNNQLNIVEYFYNFSRNMPNQSVIHKLFNSAVELGFWDIALFIADSEKHPPSRSTIEKAFTHAANTMQLEAMQGFCTLSTNAPQPKVIHRALIKACQLGHLPTVQCLYDIPEKLPRAILEKAAEQAIVNGHKEIISYLYNSSFDSPNQSLANQGFITAVKTGKGTLIEFFYSMAKNKLTQHTLNEAMYWAVKHAQDDLFITLRHLELNSPSKLVIRQAFLLAVKCGKLGIVDYLCLNEMESLNQSAVEEGLILAVKLKNPQMARYVCELPTNSPQKKSLRIAVSKAVSSGQNELADYLSEQLHRKKSPQQTVDSEMDNSSGTNHEPELDNISELDTLSETGLEIDDIPIIDTSLTMDSGTEGDQESDVNHHPKVGISLKKHGLFKDRIKQSIPSLSTEFSWNI
;
A
#
# COMPACT_ATOMS: atom_id res chain seq x y z
N MET A 1 -29.49 6.22 82.92
CA MET A 1 -28.99 4.83 82.84
C MET A 1 -29.13 4.45 81.39
N ILE A 2 -28.01 4.21 80.72
CA ILE A 2 -27.95 3.95 79.27
C ILE A 2 -26.93 2.84 79.03
N ILE A 3 -25.78 2.93 79.70
CA ILE A 3 -24.73 1.91 79.66
C ILE A 3 -25.17 0.63 80.38
N SER A 4 -25.81 0.75 81.55
CA SER A 4 -26.38 -0.40 82.29
C SER A 4 -27.47 -1.12 81.49
N ASP A 5 -28.30 -0.36 80.79
CA ASP A 5 -29.49 -0.89 80.12
C ASP A 5 -29.08 -1.58 78.82
N LEU A 6 -28.11 -1.01 78.10
CA LEU A 6 -27.47 -1.66 76.96
C LEU A 6 -26.69 -2.92 77.37
N PHE A 7 -26.01 -2.89 78.52
CA PHE A 7 -25.33 -4.08 79.07
C PHE A 7 -26.32 -5.19 79.42
N ASN A 8 -27.41 -4.85 80.09
CA ASN A 8 -28.45 -5.80 80.45
C ASN A 8 -29.11 -6.40 79.20
N TRP A 9 -29.30 -5.61 78.15
CA TRP A 9 -29.88 -6.07 76.89
C TRP A 9 -29.02 -7.13 76.19
N PHE A 10 -27.69 -6.93 76.05
CA PHE A 10 -26.86 -7.95 75.38
C PHE A 10 -26.52 -9.16 76.27
N GLN A 11 -26.78 -9.08 77.59
CA GLN A 11 -26.62 -10.18 78.55
C GLN A 11 -27.94 -10.92 78.85
N GLY A 12 -29.09 -10.35 78.48
CA GLY A 12 -30.41 -10.91 78.73
C GLY A 12 -31.00 -11.61 77.51
N ASP A 13 -32.14 -12.28 77.72
CA ASP A 13 -32.88 -13.02 76.68
C ASP A 13 -33.83 -12.12 75.86
N GLU A 14 -33.81 -10.80 76.07
CA GLU A 14 -34.63 -9.86 75.30
C GLU A 14 -34.24 -9.94 73.83
N GLU A 15 -35.20 -10.03 72.90
CA GLU A 15 -34.88 -10.18 71.47
C GLU A 15 -34.61 -8.85 70.76
N SER A 16 -35.22 -7.73 71.18
CA SER A 16 -35.19 -6.45 70.45
C SER A 16 -34.46 -5.29 71.16
N LEU A 17 -33.73 -4.46 70.42
CA LEU A 17 -33.06 -3.24 70.89
C LEU A 17 -34.01 -2.04 70.82
N HIS A 18 -34.51 -1.57 71.96
CA HIS A 18 -35.38 -0.38 72.06
C HIS A 18 -34.65 0.88 72.56
N LEU A 19 -33.32 0.85 72.61
CA LEU A 19 -32.49 1.93 73.15
C LEU A 19 -32.10 2.93 72.04
N ALA A 20 -31.97 4.20 72.41
CA ALA A 20 -31.42 5.23 71.52
C ALA A 20 -29.89 5.24 71.63
N ASN A 21 -29.19 5.40 70.50
CA ASN A 21 -27.75 5.54 70.51
C ASN A 21 -27.37 6.94 71.02
N GLU A 22 -26.57 6.99 72.07
CA GLU A 22 -26.06 8.24 72.63
C GLU A 22 -24.54 8.27 72.61
N HIS A 23 -23.98 9.49 72.50
CA HIS A 23 -22.55 9.69 72.71
C HIS A 23 -22.23 9.63 74.20
N LEU A 24 -21.16 8.92 74.54
CA LEU A 24 -20.70 8.85 75.92
C LEU A 24 -20.26 10.23 76.42
N SER A 25 -20.63 10.55 77.66
CA SER A 25 -20.11 11.72 78.38
C SER A 25 -19.26 11.30 79.56
N GLN A 26 -18.22 12.08 79.84
CA GLN A 26 -17.29 11.77 80.94
C GLN A 26 -17.97 11.83 82.32
N SER A 27 -19.04 12.63 82.47
CA SER A 27 -19.85 12.70 83.67
C SER A 27 -20.68 11.42 83.87
N LEU A 28 -21.26 10.87 82.80
CA LEU A 28 -22.02 9.61 82.84
C LEU A 28 -21.13 8.42 83.20
N LEU A 29 -19.96 8.28 82.56
CA LEU A 29 -19.00 7.21 82.85
C LEU A 29 -18.52 7.24 84.31
N LYS A 30 -18.15 8.42 84.84
CA LYS A 30 -17.73 8.55 86.25
C LYS A 30 -18.86 8.23 87.23
N SER A 31 -20.09 8.61 86.90
CA SER A 31 -21.27 8.30 87.71
C SER A 31 -21.54 6.80 87.76
N GLU A 32 -21.58 6.14 86.60
CA GLU A 32 -21.81 4.69 86.48
C GLU A 32 -20.67 3.89 87.15
N GLN A 33 -19.40 4.29 87.00
CA GLN A 33 -18.27 3.65 87.70
C GLN A 33 -18.38 3.77 89.22
N SER A 34 -18.71 4.95 89.74
CA SER A 34 -18.88 5.17 91.19
C SER A 34 -20.03 4.33 91.74
N GLN A 35 -21.14 4.23 90.99
CA GLN A 35 -22.27 3.40 91.35
C GLN A 35 -21.92 1.91 91.30
N ALA A 36 -21.27 1.44 90.25
CA ALA A 36 -20.90 0.05 90.08
C ALA A 36 -19.84 -0.40 91.12
N GLN A 37 -18.91 0.47 91.54
CA GLN A 37 -18.01 0.20 92.66
C GLN A 37 -18.74 0.05 94.00
N LYS A 38 -19.78 0.87 94.26
CA LYS A 38 -20.62 0.72 95.45
C LYS A 38 -21.37 -0.60 95.43
N THR A 39 -22.01 -0.95 94.30
CA THR A 39 -22.73 -2.21 94.13
C THR A 39 -21.79 -3.42 94.29
N ASN A 40 -20.57 -3.37 93.75
CA ASN A 40 -19.59 -4.44 93.90
C ASN A 40 -19.21 -4.67 95.38
N ARG A 41 -19.03 -3.59 96.16
CA ARG A 41 -18.77 -3.69 97.60
C ARG A 41 -19.94 -4.32 98.36
N ILE A 42 -21.18 -4.00 97.97
CA ILE A 42 -22.39 -4.58 98.56
C ILE A 42 -22.45 -6.09 98.27
N LEU A 43 -22.33 -6.50 97.00
CA LEU A 43 -22.36 -7.92 96.61
C LEU A 43 -21.23 -8.75 97.25
N LEU A 44 -20.01 -8.19 97.32
CA LEU A 44 -18.89 -8.82 98.04
C LEU A 44 -19.17 -8.95 99.54
N SER A 45 -19.83 -7.98 100.14
CA SER A 45 -20.24 -8.05 101.55
C SER A 45 -21.30 -9.13 101.76
N GLU A 46 -22.29 -9.23 100.87
CA GLU A 46 -23.35 -10.25 100.92
C GLU A 46 -22.78 -11.67 100.79
N ILE A 47 -21.83 -11.89 99.88
CA ILE A 47 -21.14 -13.20 99.74
C ILE A 47 -20.28 -13.52 100.96
N ARG A 48 -19.56 -12.53 101.52
CA ARG A 48 -18.75 -12.73 102.74
C ARG A 48 -19.63 -13.09 103.92
N VAL A 49 -20.79 -12.44 104.06
CA VAL A 49 -21.79 -12.73 105.09
C VAL A 49 -22.41 -14.11 104.87
N ALA A 50 -22.79 -14.47 103.65
CA ALA A 50 -23.32 -15.79 103.32
C ALA A 50 -22.32 -16.93 103.60
N LYS A 51 -21.03 -16.74 103.24
CA LYS A 51 -19.94 -17.69 103.55
C LYS A 51 -19.68 -17.81 105.05
N PHE A 52 -19.73 -16.70 105.79
CA PHE A 52 -19.54 -16.70 107.25
C PHE A 52 -20.69 -17.42 107.98
N ASN A 53 -21.91 -17.31 107.44
CA ASN A 53 -23.13 -17.92 108.01
C ASN A 53 -23.40 -19.35 107.51
N GLY A 54 -22.55 -19.93 106.65
CA GLY A 54 -22.70 -21.29 106.12
C GLY A 54 -23.86 -21.50 105.14
N LEU A 55 -24.40 -20.43 104.54
CA LEU A 55 -25.51 -20.47 103.58
C LEU A 55 -25.00 -20.72 102.15
N GLU A 56 -25.83 -21.33 101.29
CA GLU A 56 -25.54 -21.46 99.87
C GLU A 56 -25.39 -20.07 99.22
N SER A 57 -24.19 -19.78 98.71
CA SER A 57 -23.85 -18.49 98.12
C SER A 57 -24.02 -18.45 96.59
N SER A 58 -24.67 -19.45 95.99
CA SER A 58 -24.75 -19.63 94.53
C SER A 58 -25.43 -18.47 93.80
N ASP A 59 -26.57 -17.96 94.30
CA ASP A 59 -27.29 -16.83 93.68
C ASP A 59 -26.51 -15.50 93.81
N ALA A 60 -25.94 -15.24 94.98
CA ALA A 60 -25.11 -14.04 95.21
C ALA A 60 -23.81 -14.08 94.40
N LEU A 61 -23.20 -15.26 94.23
CA LEU A 61 -22.04 -15.48 93.36
C LEU A 61 -22.38 -15.22 91.90
N SER A 62 -23.51 -15.73 91.39
CA SER A 62 -23.98 -15.47 90.03
C SER A 62 -24.22 -13.97 89.77
N LYS A 63 -24.84 -13.25 90.73
CA LYS A 63 -25.02 -11.80 90.66
C LYS A 63 -23.70 -11.03 90.68
N LEU A 64 -22.73 -11.46 91.50
CA LEU A 64 -21.39 -10.87 91.51
C LEU A 64 -20.66 -11.13 90.19
N GLU A 65 -20.72 -12.34 89.64
CA GLU A 65 -20.12 -12.68 88.35
C GLU A 65 -20.69 -11.83 87.21
N LYS A 66 -22.01 -11.67 87.14
CA LYS A 66 -22.66 -10.74 86.17
C LYS A 66 -22.23 -9.29 86.39
N HIS A 67 -22.10 -8.85 87.64
CA HIS A 67 -21.67 -7.48 87.97
C HIS A 67 -20.18 -7.23 87.66
N ILE A 68 -19.32 -8.25 87.79
CA ILE A 68 -17.93 -8.18 87.35
C ILE A 68 -17.87 -8.00 85.83
N LEU A 69 -18.68 -8.74 85.07
CA LEU A 69 -18.77 -8.54 83.62
C LEU A 69 -19.25 -7.13 83.23
N PHE A 70 -20.14 -6.52 84.04
CA PHE A 70 -20.57 -5.14 83.85
C PHE A 70 -19.44 -4.14 84.13
N MET A 71 -18.65 -4.38 85.19
CA MET A 71 -17.47 -3.58 85.51
C MET A 71 -16.41 -3.66 84.40
N ASP A 72 -16.16 -4.86 83.85
CA ASP A 72 -15.25 -5.06 82.71
C ASP A 72 -15.72 -4.30 81.47
N TYR A 73 -17.02 -4.33 81.18
CA TYR A 73 -17.62 -3.56 80.09
C TYR A 73 -17.52 -2.04 80.33
N LEU A 74 -17.75 -1.56 81.56
CA LEU A 74 -17.58 -0.15 81.91
C LEU A 74 -16.12 0.31 81.78
N GLU A 75 -15.15 -0.55 82.13
CA GLU A 75 -13.74 -0.28 81.93
C GLU A 75 -13.40 -0.19 80.43
N PHE A 76 -13.91 -1.13 79.63
CA PHE A 76 -13.77 -1.09 78.17
C PHE A 76 -14.37 0.18 77.54
N CYS A 77 -15.58 0.58 77.96
CA CYS A 77 -16.20 1.83 77.52
C CYS A 77 -15.34 3.05 77.86
N ASN A 78 -14.71 3.07 79.03
CA ASN A 78 -13.82 4.16 79.43
C ASN A 78 -12.51 4.18 78.63
N GLN A 79 -11.93 3.02 78.31
CA GLN A 79 -10.75 2.91 77.44
C GLN A 79 -11.08 3.41 76.02
N GLN A 80 -12.16 2.93 75.41
CA GLN A 80 -12.56 3.33 74.06
C GLN A 80 -12.98 4.81 73.96
N PHE A 81 -13.56 5.38 75.02
CA PHE A 81 -13.85 6.82 75.09
C PHE A 81 -12.57 7.67 75.19
N THR A 82 -11.51 7.15 75.81
CA THR A 82 -10.20 7.83 75.89
C THR A 82 -9.45 7.78 74.55
N GLU A 83 -9.62 6.69 73.79
CA GLU A 83 -9.03 6.53 72.45
C GLU A 83 -9.71 7.42 71.41
N ASP A 84 -11.04 7.48 71.40
CA ASP A 84 -11.81 8.34 70.50
C ASP A 84 -13.13 8.77 71.15
N PRO A 85 -13.22 10.04 71.61
CA PRO A 85 -14.41 10.58 72.27
C PRO A 85 -15.65 10.66 71.37
N THR A 86 -15.47 10.53 70.05
CA THR A 86 -16.57 10.63 69.07
C THR A 86 -17.33 9.32 68.89
N ASN A 87 -16.78 8.20 69.37
CA ASN A 87 -17.42 6.90 69.29
C ASN A 87 -18.79 6.91 70.00
N SER A 88 -19.81 6.45 69.29
CA SER A 88 -21.14 6.23 69.86
C SER A 88 -21.13 5.03 70.80
N LEU A 89 -22.03 5.01 71.78
CA LEU A 89 -22.13 3.90 72.73
C LEU A 89 -22.43 2.58 72.02
N PHE A 90 -23.22 2.59 70.95
CA PHE A 90 -23.48 1.38 70.15
C PHE A 90 -22.24 0.91 69.39
N LEU A 91 -21.41 1.80 68.85
CA LEU A 91 -20.16 1.41 68.19
C LEU A 91 -19.16 0.80 69.18
N ILE A 92 -19.07 1.35 70.39
CA ILE A 92 -18.22 0.80 71.46
C ILE A 92 -18.72 -0.57 71.89
N THR A 93 -20.04 -0.72 72.01
CA THR A 93 -20.66 -2.00 72.36
C THR A 93 -20.46 -3.03 71.27
N LEU A 94 -20.54 -2.64 69.99
CA LEU A 94 -20.23 -3.51 68.86
C LEU A 94 -18.78 -3.98 68.92
N LYS A 95 -17.82 -3.08 69.18
CA LYS A 95 -16.41 -3.45 69.38
C LYS A 95 -16.22 -4.43 70.53
N TYR A 96 -16.89 -4.20 71.66
CA TYR A 96 -16.84 -5.08 72.83
C TYR A 96 -17.37 -6.49 72.52
N LEU A 97 -18.53 -6.57 71.86
CA LEU A 97 -19.15 -7.84 71.49
C LEU A 97 -18.32 -8.59 70.43
N LEU A 98 -17.73 -7.89 69.45
CA LEU A 98 -16.85 -8.51 68.45
C LEU A 98 -15.56 -9.10 69.06
N LEU A 99 -15.04 -8.50 70.14
CA LEU A 99 -13.90 -9.06 70.89
C LEU A 99 -14.27 -10.32 71.69
N LYS A 100 -15.49 -10.36 72.25
CA LYS A 100 -15.99 -11.48 73.06
C LYS A 100 -16.46 -12.66 72.20
N ALA A 101 -17.12 -12.39 71.08
CA ALA A 101 -17.72 -13.39 70.18
C ALA A 101 -16.70 -14.30 69.46
N GLN A 102 -15.40 -14.00 69.53
CA GLN A 102 -14.35 -14.91 69.06
C GLN A 102 -14.29 -16.23 69.87
N LYS A 103 -14.99 -16.31 71.00
CA LYS A 103 -15.16 -17.51 71.84
C LYS A 103 -16.61 -18.04 71.74
N GLU A 104 -16.91 -18.75 70.66
CA GLU A 104 -18.05 -19.68 70.45
C GLU A 104 -19.35 -19.49 71.28
N GLU A 105 -20.02 -18.33 71.21
CA GLU A 105 -21.36 -18.13 71.78
C GLU A 105 -22.37 -17.69 70.70
N LEU A 106 -23.27 -18.61 70.29
CA LEU A 106 -24.30 -18.38 69.26
C LEU A 106 -25.31 -17.26 69.60
N HIS A 107 -25.58 -17.02 70.88
CA HIS A 107 -26.55 -16.01 71.34
C HIS A 107 -26.11 -14.57 71.04
N LEU A 108 -24.79 -14.31 71.07
CA LEU A 108 -24.25 -12.97 70.81
C LEU A 108 -24.32 -12.57 69.33
N ASN A 109 -24.46 -13.52 68.40
CA ASN A 109 -24.51 -13.24 66.96
C ASN A 109 -25.79 -12.50 66.54
N ALA A 110 -26.95 -12.85 67.12
CA ALA A 110 -28.21 -12.15 66.85
C ALA A 110 -28.14 -10.69 67.34
N LYS A 111 -27.57 -10.48 68.52
CA LYS A 111 -27.36 -9.15 69.12
C LYS A 111 -26.35 -8.31 68.36
N LEU A 112 -25.26 -8.92 67.90
CA LEU A 112 -24.29 -8.29 67.00
C LEU A 112 -24.94 -7.85 65.69
N HIS A 113 -25.78 -8.69 65.09
CA HIS A 113 -26.49 -8.36 63.86
C HIS A 113 -27.43 -7.16 64.07
N GLU A 114 -28.26 -7.20 65.11
CA GLU A 114 -29.21 -6.13 65.42
C GLU A 114 -28.50 -4.80 65.70
N LEU A 115 -27.44 -4.81 66.51
CA LEU A 115 -26.65 -3.62 66.82
C LEU A 115 -25.98 -3.04 65.57
N PHE A 116 -25.47 -3.89 64.67
CA PHE A 116 -24.89 -3.46 63.41
C PHE A 116 -25.93 -2.86 62.45
N VAL A 117 -27.14 -3.44 62.39
CA VAL A 117 -28.24 -2.92 61.56
C VAL A 117 -28.68 -1.54 62.06
N THR A 118 -28.81 -1.34 63.37
CA THR A 118 -29.18 -0.05 63.96
C THR A 118 -28.10 1.00 63.68
N LEU A 119 -26.81 0.66 63.84
CA LEU A 119 -25.69 1.54 63.47
C LEU A 119 -25.70 1.91 61.98
N LEU A 120 -26.02 0.96 61.10
CA LEU A 120 -26.10 1.20 59.66
C LEU A 120 -27.26 2.14 59.27
N GLN A 121 -28.35 2.15 60.04
CA GLN A 121 -29.50 3.04 59.82
C GLN A 121 -29.24 4.46 60.35
N GLU A 122 -28.53 4.59 61.47
CA GLU A 122 -28.22 5.90 62.08
C GLU A 122 -27.05 6.61 61.40
N ASP A 123 -25.95 5.90 61.13
CA ASP A 123 -24.72 6.44 60.54
C ASP A 123 -24.13 5.47 59.52
N ARG A 124 -24.66 5.56 58.30
CA ARG A 124 -24.35 4.64 57.20
C ARG A 124 -22.88 4.74 56.76
N GLU A 125 -22.33 5.94 56.59
CA GLU A 125 -20.97 6.14 56.06
C GLU A 125 -19.90 5.63 57.03
N ASN A 126 -20.00 5.98 58.32
CA ASN A 126 -19.02 5.54 59.31
C ASN A 126 -19.13 4.05 59.62
N THR A 127 -20.35 3.48 59.62
CA THR A 127 -20.55 2.04 59.84
C THR A 127 -19.99 1.20 58.70
N LEU A 128 -20.20 1.61 57.44
CA LEU A 128 -19.62 0.94 56.28
C LEU A 128 -18.09 1.10 56.24
N SER A 129 -17.55 2.28 56.57
CA SER A 129 -16.10 2.51 56.69
C SER A 129 -15.46 1.65 57.78
N PHE A 130 -16.12 1.54 58.94
CA PHE A 130 -15.70 0.68 60.04
C PHE A 130 -15.63 -0.79 59.62
N TYR A 131 -16.66 -1.29 58.91
CA TYR A 131 -16.65 -2.65 58.38
C TYR A 131 -15.51 -2.87 57.38
N GLN A 132 -15.30 -1.95 56.43
CA GLN A 132 -14.23 -2.10 55.43
C GLN A 132 -12.84 -2.14 56.06
N LYS A 133 -12.57 -1.28 57.05
CA LYS A 133 -11.30 -1.27 57.82
C LYS A 133 -11.10 -2.54 58.64
N ASN A 134 -12.18 -3.21 59.03
CA ASN A 134 -12.19 -4.35 59.94
C ASN A 134 -12.75 -5.64 59.32
N LYS A 135 -12.68 -5.77 57.97
CA LYS A 135 -13.22 -6.92 57.21
C LYS A 135 -12.87 -8.30 57.77
N PRO A 136 -11.65 -8.57 58.31
CA PRO A 136 -11.31 -9.88 58.88
C PRO A 136 -12.15 -10.26 60.10
N ILE A 137 -12.57 -9.27 60.90
CA ILE A 137 -13.32 -9.46 62.16
C ILE A 137 -14.75 -9.94 61.86
N PHE A 138 -15.30 -9.62 60.69
CA PHE A 138 -16.65 -9.99 60.28
C PHE A 138 -16.74 -11.29 59.48
N LYS A 139 -15.64 -12.05 59.32
CA LYS A 139 -15.58 -13.24 58.45
C LYS A 139 -16.63 -14.31 58.77
N ASN A 140 -17.01 -14.44 60.05
CA ASN A 140 -17.94 -15.47 60.53
C ASN A 140 -19.39 -14.96 60.69
N HIS A 141 -19.74 -13.79 60.12
CA HIS A 141 -21.06 -13.17 60.26
C HIS A 141 -21.73 -12.90 58.89
N PRO A 142 -22.32 -13.91 58.23
CA PRO A 142 -22.83 -13.81 56.86
C PRO A 142 -24.01 -12.83 56.71
N GLU A 143 -24.84 -12.67 57.74
CA GLU A 143 -25.98 -11.73 57.70
C GLU A 143 -25.52 -10.27 57.68
N ILE A 144 -24.44 -9.96 58.42
CA ILE A 144 -23.80 -8.63 58.39
C ILE A 144 -23.14 -8.41 57.02
N GLN A 145 -22.43 -9.41 56.50
CA GLN A 145 -21.79 -9.35 55.17
C GLN A 145 -22.83 -9.01 54.08
N LYS A 146 -23.96 -9.73 54.05
CA LYS A 146 -25.04 -9.50 53.07
C LYS A 146 -25.65 -8.09 53.17
N ARG A 147 -25.84 -7.57 54.38
CA ARG A 147 -26.38 -6.21 54.61
C ARG A 147 -25.39 -5.13 54.20
N VAL A 148 -24.11 -5.34 54.46
CA VAL A 148 -23.04 -4.43 54.04
C VAL A 148 -22.89 -4.45 52.51
N GLU A 149 -22.95 -5.61 51.88
CA GLU A 149 -22.94 -5.72 50.41
C GLU A 149 -24.10 -4.93 49.78
N LEU A 150 -25.31 -5.02 50.34
CA LEU A 150 -26.46 -4.21 49.92
C LEU A 150 -26.21 -2.71 50.11
N GLY A 151 -25.73 -2.29 51.29
CA GLY A 151 -25.43 -0.90 51.59
C GLY A 151 -24.33 -0.31 50.70
N LEU A 152 -23.27 -1.08 50.43
CA LEU A 152 -22.19 -0.68 49.52
C LEU A 152 -22.65 -0.61 48.06
N ARG A 153 -23.52 -1.53 47.62
CA ARG A 153 -24.12 -1.49 46.28
C ARG A 153 -24.96 -0.24 46.08
N GLU A 154 -25.80 0.09 47.06
CA GLU A 154 -26.61 1.31 47.04
C GLU A 154 -25.74 2.59 47.10
N GLN A 155 -24.71 2.64 47.96
CA GLN A 155 -23.77 3.77 48.00
C GLN A 155 -23.08 3.98 46.65
N LYS A 156 -22.55 2.90 46.05
CA LYS A 156 -21.94 2.96 44.71
C LYS A 156 -22.91 3.47 43.64
N ARG A 157 -24.20 3.07 43.74
CA ARG A 157 -25.26 3.56 42.83
C ARG A 157 -25.54 5.04 43.05
N ASP A 158 -25.62 5.51 44.31
CA ASP A 158 -25.88 6.93 44.60
C ASP A 158 -24.69 7.82 44.17
N GLU A 159 -23.46 7.32 44.29
CA GLU A 159 -22.26 7.96 43.71
C GLU A 159 -22.29 7.97 42.18
N ALA A 160 -22.71 6.86 41.55
CA ALA A 160 -22.87 6.78 40.10
C ALA A 160 -23.95 7.75 39.58
N VAL A 161 -25.06 7.94 40.31
CA VAL A 161 -26.07 8.96 39.99
C VAL A 161 -25.45 10.36 39.97
N LYS A 162 -24.64 10.71 40.98
CA LYS A 162 -23.93 12.02 41.01
C LYS A 162 -22.96 12.18 39.84
N ARG A 163 -22.28 11.10 39.42
CA ARG A 163 -21.40 11.12 38.24
C ARG A 163 -22.20 11.30 36.96
N VAL A 164 -23.34 10.60 36.81
CA VAL A 164 -24.27 10.78 35.69
C VAL A 164 -24.78 12.22 35.61
N GLU A 165 -25.14 12.84 36.73
CA GLU A 165 -25.53 14.26 36.79
C GLU A 165 -24.38 15.17 36.32
N GLY A 166 -23.14 14.93 36.79
CA GLY A 166 -21.97 15.65 36.34
C GLY A 166 -21.69 15.51 34.84
N HIS A 167 -21.82 14.31 34.28
CA HIS A 167 -21.70 14.07 32.85
C HIS A 167 -22.83 14.73 32.06
N LEU A 168 -24.06 14.72 32.57
CA LEU A 168 -25.22 15.36 31.94
C LEU A 168 -25.05 16.88 31.88
N ASP A 169 -24.56 17.51 32.95
CA ASP A 169 -24.24 18.94 32.99
C ASP A 169 -23.13 19.29 31.98
N HIS A 170 -22.08 18.46 31.91
CA HIS A 170 -21.00 18.62 30.95
C HIS A 170 -21.50 18.52 29.50
N LEU A 171 -22.30 17.49 29.17
CA LEU A 171 -22.91 17.32 27.85
C LEU A 171 -23.84 18.48 27.49
N SER A 172 -24.66 18.94 28.44
CA SER A 172 -25.57 20.06 28.24
C SER A 172 -24.82 21.37 27.95
N LYS A 173 -23.68 21.59 28.61
CA LYS A 173 -22.81 22.73 28.36
C LYS A 173 -22.14 22.65 26.98
N GLN A 174 -21.48 21.54 26.68
CA GLN A 174 -20.73 21.35 25.44
C GLN A 174 -21.67 21.34 24.21
N LEU A 175 -22.80 20.66 24.29
CA LEU A 175 -23.74 20.50 23.18
C LEU A 175 -24.83 21.59 23.14
N SER A 176 -24.66 22.68 23.89
CA SER A 176 -25.62 23.80 23.96
C SER A 176 -25.94 24.41 22.58
N ASN A 177 -24.94 24.45 21.70
CA ASN A 177 -25.08 24.98 20.34
C ASN A 177 -25.62 23.96 19.32
N GLN A 178 -25.78 22.69 19.70
CA GLN A 178 -26.28 21.63 18.83
C GLN A 178 -27.83 21.62 18.82
N LYS A 179 -28.41 22.13 17.72
CA LYS A 179 -29.86 22.22 17.53
C LYS A 179 -30.52 20.88 17.28
N ASN A 180 -29.87 19.97 16.55
CA ASN A 180 -30.41 18.65 16.23
C ASN A 180 -29.73 17.56 17.07
N PRO A 181 -30.30 17.13 18.20
CA PRO A 181 -29.69 16.13 19.07
C PRO A 181 -29.51 14.77 18.38
N LEU A 182 -30.44 14.39 17.51
CA LEU A 182 -30.35 13.13 16.75
C LEU A 182 -29.25 13.14 15.68
N GLY A 183 -28.74 14.32 15.33
CA GLY A 183 -27.71 14.49 14.29
C GLY A 183 -26.29 14.12 14.72
N ILE A 184 -26.06 13.82 15.99
CA ILE A 184 -24.74 13.42 16.53
C ILE A 184 -24.72 12.00 17.10
N ILE A 185 -25.85 11.29 17.08
CA ILE A 185 -26.00 9.96 17.70
C ILE A 185 -25.01 8.94 17.15
N GLY A 186 -24.63 9.06 15.87
CA GLY A 186 -23.61 8.20 15.28
C GLY A 186 -22.26 8.28 16.00
N LEU A 187 -21.88 9.46 16.52
CA LEU A 187 -20.62 9.68 17.25
C LEU A 187 -20.67 9.10 18.66
N CYS A 188 -21.85 9.11 19.29
CA CYS A 188 -22.00 8.67 20.67
C CYS A 188 -22.03 7.14 20.85
N ARG A 189 -21.98 6.36 19.76
CA ARG A 189 -22.00 4.88 19.83
C ARG A 189 -20.76 4.30 20.50
N GLU A 190 -19.65 5.02 20.50
CA GLU A 190 -18.42 4.60 21.18
C GLU A 190 -18.55 4.56 22.70
N TRP A 191 -19.54 5.29 23.25
CA TRP A 191 -19.78 5.36 24.70
C TRP A 191 -20.57 4.16 25.24
N VAL A 192 -20.89 3.15 24.41
CA VAL A 192 -21.62 1.95 24.85
C VAL A 192 -20.90 1.18 25.97
N SER A 193 -19.57 1.32 26.09
CA SER A 193 -18.79 0.72 27.15
C SER A 193 -18.87 1.46 28.50
N ASP A 194 -19.12 2.78 28.50
CA ASP A 194 -19.22 3.60 29.70
C ASP A 194 -20.70 3.84 30.08
N ILE A 195 -21.16 3.11 31.09
CA ILE A 195 -22.57 3.08 31.50
C ILE A 195 -23.04 4.44 31.99
N GLU A 196 -22.21 5.17 32.72
CA GLU A 196 -22.58 6.44 33.35
C GLU A 196 -22.63 7.56 32.30
N GLN A 197 -21.64 7.61 31.41
CA GLN A 197 -21.63 8.54 30.27
C GLN A 197 -22.77 8.22 29.29
N PHE A 198 -23.07 6.94 29.05
CA PHE A 198 -24.17 6.51 28.20
C PHE A 198 -25.54 6.83 28.82
N ALA A 199 -25.71 6.65 30.13
CA ALA A 199 -26.92 7.07 30.84
C ALA A 199 -27.13 8.59 30.72
N ALA A 200 -26.07 9.38 30.90
CA ALA A 200 -26.10 10.83 30.74
C ALA A 200 -26.48 11.24 29.30
N LEU A 201 -25.99 10.53 28.27
CA LEU A 201 -26.40 10.73 26.87
C LEU A 201 -27.91 10.52 26.70
N ILE A 202 -28.46 9.41 27.22
CA ILE A 202 -29.89 9.12 27.11
C ILE A 202 -30.73 10.20 27.80
N LEU A 203 -30.32 10.63 29.00
CA LEU A 203 -30.96 11.72 29.74
C LEU A 203 -30.88 13.05 28.97
N TRP A 204 -29.73 13.35 28.37
CA TRP A 204 -29.56 14.54 27.55
C TRP A 204 -30.52 14.54 26.34
N LEU A 205 -30.72 13.40 25.67
CA LEU A 205 -31.69 13.30 24.58
C LEU A 205 -33.12 13.58 25.04
N LEU A 206 -33.50 13.08 26.21
CA LEU A 206 -34.80 13.34 26.82
C LEU A 206 -34.98 14.82 27.19
N GLN A 207 -33.96 15.46 27.78
CA GLN A 207 -33.96 16.90 28.08
C GLN A 207 -34.06 17.77 26.82
N ARG A 208 -33.54 17.29 25.68
CA ARG A 208 -33.66 17.94 24.37
C ARG A 208 -34.96 17.61 23.63
N HIS A 209 -35.96 17.07 24.33
CA HIS A 209 -37.29 16.72 23.83
C HIS A 209 -37.30 15.68 22.69
N VAL A 210 -36.32 14.77 22.65
CA VAL A 210 -36.38 13.61 21.76
C VAL A 210 -37.36 12.60 22.34
N SER A 211 -38.36 12.19 21.55
CA SER A 211 -39.39 11.26 22.02
C SER A 211 -38.84 9.84 22.26
N THR A 212 -39.42 9.11 23.20
CA THR A 212 -39.11 7.71 23.51
C THR A 212 -39.03 6.82 22.27
N LYS A 213 -39.99 6.96 21.35
CA LYS A 213 -40.01 6.22 20.08
C LYS A 213 -38.79 6.54 19.21
N GLN A 214 -38.40 7.81 19.13
CA GLN A 214 -37.23 8.22 18.35
C GLN A 214 -35.93 7.70 18.97
N ILE A 215 -35.80 7.71 20.31
CA ILE A 215 -34.65 7.14 21.01
C ILE A 215 -34.53 5.65 20.73
N LEU A 216 -35.62 4.88 20.83
CA LEU A 216 -35.61 3.44 20.51
C LEU A 216 -35.25 3.18 19.03
N GLN A 217 -35.75 4.02 18.12
CA GLN A 217 -35.42 3.94 16.69
C GLN A 217 -33.96 4.24 16.35
N THR A 218 -33.20 4.89 17.26
CA THR A 218 -31.75 5.09 17.07
C THR A 218 -30.93 3.81 17.23
N TYR A 219 -31.51 2.79 17.86
CA TYR A 219 -30.85 1.53 18.21
C TYR A 219 -29.73 1.63 19.26
N LEU A 220 -29.52 2.78 19.91
CA LEU A 220 -28.53 2.90 20.99
C LEU A 220 -28.74 1.86 22.11
N LEU A 221 -29.98 1.68 22.58
CA LEU A 221 -30.29 0.69 23.63
C LEU A 221 -30.17 -0.76 23.11
N HIS A 222 -30.33 -0.99 21.81
CA HIS A 222 -30.15 -2.32 21.21
C HIS A 222 -28.65 -2.66 21.13
N ASP A 223 -27.83 -1.71 20.66
CA ASP A 223 -26.38 -1.85 20.62
C ASP A 223 -25.78 -2.03 22.01
N PHE A 224 -26.32 -1.31 23.00
CA PHE A 224 -25.90 -1.47 24.39
C PHE A 224 -26.17 -2.89 24.91
N LEU A 225 -27.37 -3.42 24.68
CA LEU A 225 -27.68 -4.81 25.02
C LEU A 225 -26.74 -5.78 24.28
N LYS A 226 -26.52 -5.60 22.98
CA LYS A 226 -25.65 -6.45 22.15
C LYS A 226 -24.22 -6.50 22.67
N TYR A 227 -23.66 -5.33 22.98
CA TYR A 227 -22.31 -5.22 23.50
C TYR A 227 -22.16 -5.94 24.85
N HIS A 228 -23.18 -5.88 25.71
CA HIS A 228 -23.18 -6.44 27.06
C HIS A 228 -23.93 -7.79 27.19
N LEU A 229 -24.19 -8.52 26.09
CA LEU A 229 -24.92 -9.80 26.15
C LEU A 229 -24.24 -10.83 27.06
N PHE A 230 -22.91 -10.81 27.10
CA PHE A 230 -22.12 -11.76 27.88
C PHE A 230 -22.33 -11.60 29.40
N THR A 231 -22.94 -10.50 29.86
CA THR A 231 -23.08 -10.22 31.30
C THR A 231 -24.49 -10.45 31.86
N LEU A 232 -25.45 -10.81 31.00
CA LEU A 232 -26.85 -11.04 31.39
C LEU A 232 -27.06 -12.16 32.42
N HIS A 233 -26.11 -13.08 32.55
CA HIS A 233 -26.16 -14.18 33.52
C HIS A 233 -25.80 -13.76 34.95
N SER A 234 -25.23 -12.55 35.13
CA SER A 234 -24.79 -12.02 36.42
C SER A 234 -25.83 -11.09 37.03
N GLU A 235 -26.00 -11.17 38.35
CA GLU A 235 -26.82 -10.19 39.11
C GLU A 235 -26.23 -8.77 39.05
N ASP A 236 -24.94 -8.65 38.75
CA ASP A 236 -24.23 -7.38 38.58
C ASP A 236 -24.11 -6.96 37.09
N SER A 237 -25.01 -7.43 36.22
CA SER A 237 -25.02 -7.06 34.80
C SER A 237 -25.07 -5.54 34.57
N GLU A 238 -24.24 -5.08 33.65
CA GLU A 238 -24.12 -3.71 33.16
C GLU A 238 -25.44 -3.23 32.53
N VAL A 239 -26.20 -4.14 31.91
CA VAL A 239 -27.56 -3.86 31.42
C VAL A 239 -28.49 -3.55 32.57
N PHE A 240 -28.51 -4.38 33.61
CA PHE A 240 -29.32 -4.09 34.80
C PHE A 240 -28.87 -2.81 35.50
N HIS A 241 -27.56 -2.54 35.52
CA HIS A 241 -27.01 -1.31 36.07
C HIS A 241 -27.50 -0.06 35.35
N LEU A 242 -27.45 -0.04 34.01
CA LEU A 242 -27.94 1.08 33.20
C LEU A 242 -29.40 1.42 33.51
N TYR A 243 -30.28 0.41 33.49
CA TYR A 243 -31.70 0.62 33.72
C TYR A 243 -32.03 0.96 35.18
N ALA A 244 -31.25 0.46 36.14
CA ALA A 244 -31.35 0.88 37.54
C ALA A 244 -30.96 2.36 37.71
N LEU A 245 -29.93 2.84 37.02
CA LEU A 245 -29.54 4.25 37.01
C LEU A 245 -30.63 5.12 36.37
N LEU A 246 -31.08 4.77 35.16
CA LEU A 246 -32.12 5.53 34.45
C LEU A 246 -33.42 5.64 35.26
N SER A 247 -33.78 4.60 36.03
CA SER A 247 -34.99 4.59 36.86
C SER A 247 -34.97 5.58 38.03
N ARG A 248 -33.80 6.12 38.40
CA ARG A 248 -33.68 7.19 39.41
C ARG A 248 -34.09 8.56 38.88
N PHE A 249 -34.14 8.73 37.56
CA PHE A 249 -34.48 10.00 36.91
C PHE A 249 -35.94 9.97 36.42
N PRO A 250 -36.80 10.92 36.85
CA PRO A 250 -38.22 10.91 36.48
C PRO A 250 -38.44 11.06 34.98
N GLU A 251 -37.55 11.75 34.26
CA GLU A 251 -37.64 11.97 32.81
C GLU A 251 -37.49 10.66 32.01
N ALA A 252 -36.74 9.69 32.53
CA ALA A 252 -36.45 8.43 31.83
C ALA A 252 -37.53 7.35 32.04
N LYS A 253 -38.48 7.54 32.97
CA LYS A 253 -39.48 6.53 33.34
C LYS A 253 -40.22 5.94 32.13
N THR A 254 -40.72 6.80 31.24
CA THR A 254 -41.47 6.38 30.05
C THR A 254 -40.60 5.61 29.04
N LEU A 255 -39.30 5.92 28.96
CA LEU A 255 -38.35 5.22 28.11
C LEU A 255 -37.99 3.85 28.67
N VAL A 256 -37.81 3.74 29.98
CA VAL A 256 -37.56 2.46 30.66
C VAL A 256 -38.74 1.51 30.49
N GLU A 257 -39.97 2.00 30.69
CA GLU A 257 -41.20 1.22 30.46
C GLU A 257 -41.32 0.75 29.00
N ALA A 258 -41.01 1.61 28.03
CA ALA A 258 -41.03 1.24 26.61
C ALA A 258 -39.92 0.23 26.24
N ALA A 259 -38.74 0.35 26.83
CA ALA A 259 -37.63 -0.58 26.62
C ALA A 259 -37.93 -1.98 27.16
N GLN A 260 -38.67 -2.09 28.27
CA GLN A 260 -39.14 -3.37 28.81
C GLN A 260 -40.13 -4.10 27.89
N GLN A 261 -40.82 -3.37 27.01
CA GLN A 261 -41.77 -3.93 26.05
C GLN A 261 -41.16 -4.12 24.65
N THR A 262 -39.90 -3.73 24.45
CA THR A 262 -39.20 -3.81 23.16
C THR A 262 -38.21 -4.97 23.19
N GLY A 263 -38.21 -5.82 22.17
CA GLY A 263 -37.32 -6.98 22.06
C GLY A 263 -35.99 -6.66 21.39
N SER A 264 -34.96 -7.45 21.69
CA SER A 264 -33.68 -7.41 20.98
C SER A 264 -33.84 -7.82 19.50
N ASP A 265 -33.03 -7.22 18.63
CA ASP A 265 -32.94 -7.61 17.22
C ASP A 265 -31.84 -8.68 16.97
N GLU A 266 -31.07 -9.06 17.99
CA GLU A 266 -30.00 -10.05 17.87
C GLU A 266 -30.52 -11.48 17.75
N ARG A 267 -29.92 -12.27 16.87
CA ARG A 267 -30.41 -13.64 16.59
C ARG A 267 -30.20 -14.52 17.82
N GLY A 268 -31.28 -15.12 18.31
CA GLY A 268 -31.26 -15.97 19.52
C GLY A 268 -31.60 -15.22 20.82
N PHE A 269 -31.69 -13.88 20.79
CA PHE A 269 -32.01 -13.05 21.96
C PHE A 269 -33.32 -12.26 21.81
N GLN A 270 -34.13 -12.56 20.80
CA GLN A 270 -35.36 -11.81 20.46
C GLN A 270 -36.43 -11.81 21.58
N HIS A 271 -36.39 -12.79 22.48
CA HIS A 271 -37.27 -12.87 23.66
C HIS A 271 -36.74 -12.09 24.86
N TYR A 272 -35.53 -11.54 24.80
CA TYR A 272 -35.03 -10.62 25.81
C TYR A 272 -35.51 -9.21 25.49
N ALA A 273 -36.12 -8.56 26.50
CA ALA A 273 -36.39 -7.15 26.46
C ALA A 273 -35.07 -6.36 26.51
N LEU A 274 -35.07 -5.10 26.09
CA LEU A 274 -33.85 -4.28 26.04
C LEU A 274 -33.19 -4.08 27.41
N ASN A 275 -33.94 -4.25 28.50
CA ASN A 275 -33.42 -4.26 29.86
C ASN A 275 -32.78 -5.59 30.31
N GLY A 276 -32.62 -6.55 29.40
CA GLY A 276 -31.95 -7.83 29.66
C GLY A 276 -32.84 -8.88 30.32
N ILE A 277 -34.14 -8.62 30.52
CA ILE A 277 -35.06 -9.58 31.13
C ILE A 277 -35.68 -10.45 30.04
N LEU A 278 -35.65 -11.77 30.23
CA LEU A 278 -36.35 -12.73 29.37
C LEU A 278 -37.87 -12.59 29.56
N SER A 279 -38.59 -12.29 28.48
CA SER A 279 -40.04 -12.17 28.46
C SER A 279 -40.69 -13.42 27.86
N GLU A 280 -41.69 -13.96 28.55
CA GLU A 280 -42.56 -15.01 28.02
C GLU A 280 -43.63 -14.48 27.05
N LYS A 281 -43.84 -13.15 27.02
CA LYS A 281 -44.78 -12.47 26.14
C LYS A 281 -44.09 -11.98 24.88
N GLU A 282 -44.84 -11.90 23.77
CA GLU A 282 -44.36 -11.29 22.53
C GLU A 282 -43.96 -9.82 22.77
N LEU A 283 -42.68 -9.53 22.54
CA LEU A 283 -42.12 -8.19 22.64
C LEU A 283 -42.29 -7.41 21.33
N GLN A 284 -42.43 -6.10 21.44
CA GLN A 284 -42.54 -5.23 20.27
C GLN A 284 -41.20 -5.15 19.54
N SER A 285 -41.21 -5.31 18.21
CA SER A 285 -40.06 -5.05 17.36
C SER A 285 -40.17 -3.67 16.74
N ILE A 286 -39.14 -2.84 16.93
CA ILE A 286 -39.07 -1.48 16.38
C ILE A 286 -38.03 -1.47 15.26
N PRO A 287 -38.37 -1.10 14.02
CA PRO A 287 -37.39 -1.06 12.94
C PRO A 287 -36.38 0.09 13.14
N PRO A 288 -35.10 -0.10 12.76
CA PRO A 288 -34.08 0.92 12.90
C PRO A 288 -34.36 2.08 11.95
N LYS A 289 -34.21 3.31 12.44
CA LYS A 289 -34.28 4.51 11.59
C LYS A 289 -32.88 5.12 11.49
N PRO A 290 -32.21 5.06 10.32
CA PRO A 290 -30.88 5.64 10.18
C PRO A 290 -30.96 7.17 10.32
N HIS A 291 -30.22 7.71 11.28
CA HIS A 291 -30.09 9.14 11.48
C HIS A 291 -28.79 9.62 10.84
N ALA A 292 -28.90 10.30 9.69
CA ALA A 292 -27.74 10.91 9.04
C ALA A 292 -27.12 11.98 9.96
N LEU A 293 -25.78 12.03 9.98
CA LEU A 293 -25.02 13.04 10.71
C LEU A 293 -25.42 14.45 10.26
N LYS A 294 -25.85 15.29 11.21
CA LYS A 294 -26.35 16.64 10.94
C LYS A 294 -25.89 17.60 12.04
N PHE A 295 -24.77 18.28 11.76
CA PHE A 295 -24.17 19.24 12.68
C PHE A 295 -24.81 20.62 12.57
N SER A 296 -24.88 21.34 13.69
CA SER A 296 -25.25 22.75 13.69
C SER A 296 -24.03 23.60 13.32
N LEU A 297 -24.06 24.25 12.15
CA LEU A 297 -22.87 24.86 11.53
C LEU A 297 -22.48 26.21 12.15
N SER A 298 -22.03 26.24 13.40
CA SER A 298 -21.43 27.40 14.07
C SER A 298 -20.04 27.11 14.63
N THR A 299 -19.10 28.05 14.58
CA THR A 299 -17.72 27.81 15.07
C THR A 299 -17.67 27.35 16.52
N ALA A 300 -18.53 27.88 17.39
CA ALA A 300 -18.63 27.44 18.78
C ALA A 300 -19.06 25.96 18.91
N ASN A 301 -19.99 25.50 18.06
CA ASN A 301 -20.40 24.10 18.04
C ASN A 301 -19.32 23.18 17.45
N PHE A 302 -18.51 23.67 16.50
CA PHE A 302 -17.38 22.92 15.96
C PHE A 302 -16.38 22.58 17.05
N TRP A 303 -15.94 23.58 17.81
CA TRP A 303 -14.95 23.39 18.87
C TRP A 303 -15.47 22.50 20.00
N ALA A 304 -16.73 22.67 20.39
CA ALA A 304 -17.33 21.82 21.41
C ALA A 304 -17.44 20.35 20.97
N LEU A 305 -17.80 20.10 19.71
CA LEU A 305 -17.83 18.73 19.17
C LEU A 305 -16.43 18.13 19.02
N HIS A 306 -15.45 18.94 18.63
CA HIS A 306 -14.05 18.50 18.56
C HIS A 306 -13.47 18.17 19.94
N GLU A 307 -13.76 18.99 20.96
CA GLU A 307 -13.35 18.72 22.35
C GLU A 307 -13.99 17.42 22.89
N LEU A 308 -15.25 17.16 22.55
CA LEU A 308 -16.01 16.04 23.09
C LEU A 308 -15.74 14.69 22.40
N PHE A 309 -15.47 14.70 21.08
CA PHE A 309 -15.36 13.48 20.26
C PHE A 309 -14.02 13.34 19.52
N GLY A 310 -13.17 14.37 19.49
CA GLY A 310 -11.85 14.33 18.86
C GLY A 310 -11.87 13.85 17.40
N LEU A 311 -11.05 12.83 17.11
CA LEU A 311 -10.83 12.27 15.78
C LEU A 311 -12.12 11.75 15.12
N THR A 312 -13.04 11.15 15.89
CA THR A 312 -14.26 10.54 15.33
C THR A 312 -15.23 11.60 14.83
N PHE A 313 -15.29 12.74 15.52
CA PHE A 313 -15.96 13.94 15.00
C PHE A 313 -15.25 14.50 13.78
N LEU A 314 -13.91 14.59 13.75
CA LEU A 314 -13.20 15.12 12.57
C LEU A 314 -13.47 14.28 11.32
N THR A 315 -13.43 12.95 11.43
CA THR A 315 -13.78 12.02 10.33
C THR A 315 -15.22 12.28 9.86
N ALA A 316 -16.17 12.33 10.78
CA ALA A 316 -17.57 12.62 10.48
C ALA A 316 -17.79 14.02 9.90
N ALA A 317 -17.03 15.03 10.35
CA ALA A 317 -17.09 16.39 9.87
C ALA A 317 -16.56 16.51 8.44
N VAL A 318 -15.50 15.77 8.09
CA VAL A 318 -14.98 15.67 6.71
C VAL A 318 -16.03 15.03 5.80
N ILE A 319 -16.60 13.89 6.20
CA ILE A 319 -17.68 13.21 5.44
C ILE A 319 -18.88 14.15 5.24
N ALA A 320 -19.33 14.84 6.29
CA ALA A 320 -20.47 15.76 6.20
C ALA A 320 -20.17 17.04 5.40
N SER A 321 -18.90 17.46 5.31
CA SER A 321 -18.53 18.73 4.68
C SER A 321 -18.72 18.77 3.16
N GLU A 322 -18.90 17.61 2.50
CA GLU A 322 -19.15 17.48 1.06
C GLU A 322 -20.42 18.25 0.60
N GLY A 323 -21.39 18.48 1.51
CA GLY A 323 -22.66 19.16 1.21
C GLY A 323 -22.83 20.58 1.76
N HIS A 324 -21.83 21.15 2.46
CA HIS A 324 -22.03 22.39 3.26
C HIS A 324 -21.37 23.64 2.65
N LYS A 325 -22.17 24.71 2.45
CA LYS A 325 -21.71 26.02 1.94
C LYS A 325 -21.14 26.97 3.02
N ASN A 326 -21.08 26.56 4.28
CA ASN A 326 -20.65 27.44 5.37
C ASN A 326 -19.11 27.58 5.40
N LEU A 327 -18.61 28.69 4.85
CA LEU A 327 -17.18 28.98 4.74
C LEU A 327 -16.46 29.03 6.10
N LYS A 328 -17.11 29.57 7.15
CA LYS A 328 -16.48 29.70 8.49
C LYS A 328 -16.31 28.34 9.17
N TRP A 329 -17.28 27.44 9.01
CA TRP A 329 -17.19 26.08 9.53
C TRP A 329 -16.10 25.27 8.81
N ARG A 330 -16.05 25.40 7.47
CA ARG A 330 -15.03 24.74 6.66
C ARG A 330 -13.62 25.24 6.98
N GLU A 331 -13.48 26.54 7.23
CA GLU A 331 -12.20 27.13 7.65
C GLU A 331 -11.75 26.63 9.02
N ALA A 332 -12.66 26.51 10.00
CA ALA A 332 -12.33 25.91 11.30
C ALA A 332 -11.85 24.45 11.17
N LEU A 333 -12.52 23.66 10.32
CA LEU A 333 -12.09 22.30 10.01
C LEU A 333 -10.71 22.27 9.34
N ARG A 334 -10.48 23.14 8.35
CA ARG A 334 -9.18 23.27 7.69
C ARG A 334 -8.07 23.65 8.67
N GLN A 335 -8.29 24.64 9.53
CA GLN A 335 -7.30 25.06 10.53
C GLN A 335 -6.96 23.95 11.52
N THR A 336 -7.97 23.16 11.92
CA THR A 336 -7.77 22.03 12.84
C THR A 336 -6.95 20.92 12.20
N LEU A 337 -7.29 20.52 10.96
CA LEU A 337 -6.59 19.46 10.21
C LEU A 337 -5.12 19.81 9.90
N ASN A 338 -4.81 21.10 9.75
CA ASN A 338 -3.45 21.59 9.45
C ASN A 338 -2.70 22.07 10.70
N SER A 339 -3.24 21.88 11.90
CA SER A 339 -2.56 22.25 13.14
C SER A 339 -1.37 21.31 13.42
N PRO A 340 -0.25 21.80 13.99
CA PRO A 340 0.95 20.99 14.20
C PRO A 340 0.71 19.72 15.03
N GLU A 341 -0.15 19.81 16.05
CA GLU A 341 -0.49 18.68 16.92
C GLU A 341 -1.24 17.59 16.15
N MET A 342 -2.27 17.98 15.37
CA MET A 342 -3.03 17.05 14.53
C MET A 342 -2.13 16.35 13.51
N VAL A 343 -1.23 17.11 12.87
CA VAL A 343 -0.31 16.57 11.85
C VAL A 343 0.70 15.60 12.44
N THR A 344 1.07 15.76 13.71
CA THR A 344 1.99 14.84 14.39
C THR A 344 1.35 13.55 14.89
N LYS A 345 0.08 13.57 15.31
CA LYS A 345 -0.50 12.48 16.11
C LYS A 345 -1.63 11.72 15.41
N GLU A 346 -2.47 12.40 14.63
CA GLU A 346 -3.80 11.86 14.29
C GLU A 346 -4.17 11.94 12.81
N ILE A 347 -3.56 12.85 12.04
CA ILE A 347 -3.94 13.05 10.62
C ILE A 347 -3.69 11.80 9.77
N SER A 348 -2.66 11.00 10.08
CA SER A 348 -2.35 9.78 9.34
C SER A 348 -3.44 8.72 9.54
N GLY A 349 -3.92 8.56 10.78
CA GLY A 349 -5.07 7.73 11.11
C GLY A 349 -6.33 8.20 10.38
N LEU A 350 -6.63 9.50 10.40
CA LEU A 350 -7.78 10.08 9.70
C LEU A 350 -7.78 9.77 8.19
N ILE A 351 -6.63 9.95 7.53
CA ILE A 351 -6.50 9.69 6.09
C ILE A 351 -6.72 8.20 5.80
N ASN A 352 -6.16 7.29 6.61
CA ASN A 352 -6.35 5.85 6.45
C ASN A 352 -7.82 5.44 6.62
N THR A 353 -8.48 5.90 7.69
CA THR A 353 -9.90 5.60 7.95
C THR A 353 -10.78 6.06 6.79
N ILE A 354 -10.59 7.28 6.29
CA ILE A 354 -11.36 7.79 5.17
C ILE A 354 -11.05 7.04 3.86
N ALA A 355 -9.79 6.67 3.62
CA ALA A 355 -9.42 5.91 2.43
C ALA A 355 -10.04 4.50 2.41
N HIS A 356 -10.23 3.86 3.57
CA HIS A 356 -10.80 2.52 3.70
C HIS A 356 -12.34 2.51 3.74
N GLU A 357 -12.94 3.42 4.49
CA GLU A 357 -14.38 3.35 4.83
C GLU A 357 -15.25 4.27 4.00
N SER A 358 -14.67 5.26 3.30
CA SER A 358 -15.42 6.33 2.63
C SER A 358 -15.29 6.29 1.09
N PRO A 359 -16.28 6.84 0.36
CA PRO A 359 -16.19 6.92 -1.10
C PRO A 359 -15.08 7.90 -1.56
N PRO A 360 -14.55 7.73 -2.80
CA PRO A 360 -13.43 8.53 -3.31
C PRO A 360 -13.66 10.05 -3.29
N GLN A 361 -14.90 10.53 -3.40
CA GLN A 361 -15.24 11.95 -3.31
C GLN A 361 -14.91 12.55 -1.94
N THR A 362 -15.07 11.77 -0.87
CA THR A 362 -14.73 12.22 0.48
C THR A 362 -13.23 12.39 0.65
N LEU A 363 -12.43 11.52 0.03
CA LEU A 363 -10.98 11.62 0.01
C LEU A 363 -10.49 12.84 -0.80
N GLU A 364 -11.18 13.17 -1.90
CA GLU A 364 -10.94 14.41 -2.67
C GLU A 364 -11.21 15.65 -1.80
N ASN A 365 -12.32 15.66 -1.06
CA ASN A 365 -12.66 16.75 -0.17
C ASN A 365 -11.66 16.89 0.99
N LEU A 366 -11.22 15.77 1.57
CA LEU A 366 -10.14 15.77 2.57
C LEU A 366 -8.85 16.37 2.00
N ALA A 367 -8.46 15.96 0.79
CA ALA A 367 -7.28 16.49 0.11
C ALA A 367 -7.38 17.99 -0.16
N ALA A 368 -8.58 18.54 -0.37
CA ALA A 368 -8.82 19.97 -0.51
C ALA A 368 -8.71 20.73 0.83
N LEU A 369 -8.97 20.06 1.96
CA LEU A 369 -8.85 20.64 3.31
C LEU A 369 -7.42 20.57 3.87
N ILE A 370 -6.62 19.61 3.43
CA ILE A 370 -5.21 19.50 3.82
C ILE A 370 -4.37 20.48 2.99
N ASP A 371 -3.52 21.28 3.62
CA ASP A 371 -2.62 22.22 2.94
C ASP A 371 -1.44 21.48 2.30
N ASP A 372 -0.87 22.06 1.24
CA ASP A 372 0.27 21.47 0.53
C ASP A 372 1.50 21.32 1.46
N HIS A 373 1.70 22.26 2.39
CA HIS A 373 2.75 22.18 3.41
C HIS A 373 2.57 20.99 4.35
N THR A 374 1.33 20.73 4.80
CA THR A 374 1.00 19.58 5.65
C THR A 374 1.26 18.26 4.94
N ALA A 375 0.83 18.14 3.68
CA ALA A 375 1.09 16.96 2.87
C ALA A 375 2.60 16.71 2.66
N GLN A 376 3.39 17.77 2.43
CA GLN A 376 4.84 17.66 2.36
C GLN A 376 5.48 17.25 3.69
N LEU A 377 4.97 17.78 4.82
CA LEU A 377 5.46 17.41 6.15
C LEU A 377 5.22 15.92 6.43
N LEU A 378 4.05 15.39 6.09
CA LEU A 378 3.75 13.96 6.20
C LEU A 378 4.68 13.11 5.34
N LEU A 379 4.92 13.52 4.08
CA LEU A 379 5.85 12.84 3.19
C LEU A 379 7.29 12.82 3.75
N SER A 380 7.77 13.93 4.28
CA SER A 380 9.11 14.03 4.89
C SER A 380 9.29 13.24 6.20
N ARG A 381 8.18 12.89 6.85
CA ARG A 381 8.15 12.01 8.03
C ARG A 381 7.96 10.53 7.68
N ASN A 382 7.85 10.20 6.39
CA ASN A 382 7.57 8.85 5.88
C ASN A 382 6.21 8.30 6.34
N GLU A 383 5.20 9.16 6.47
CA GLU A 383 3.82 8.74 6.78
C GLU A 383 3.13 8.27 5.49
N GLY A 384 2.93 6.95 5.34
CA GLY A 384 2.45 6.34 4.10
C GLY A 384 0.99 6.67 3.73
N SER A 385 0.19 7.11 4.70
CA SER A 385 -1.19 7.56 4.48
C SER A 385 -1.27 8.71 3.48
N VAL A 386 -0.20 9.54 3.36
CA VAL A 386 -0.14 10.66 2.42
C VAL A 386 -0.30 10.22 0.96
N PHE A 387 0.03 8.97 0.62
CA PHE A 387 -0.07 8.47 -0.75
C PHE A 387 -1.51 8.38 -1.25
N TYR A 388 -2.50 8.23 -0.36
CA TYR A 388 -3.91 8.29 -0.74
C TYR A 388 -4.33 9.66 -1.30
N LEU A 389 -3.60 10.72 -0.96
CA LEU A 389 -3.89 12.09 -1.42
C LEU A 389 -3.30 12.38 -2.82
N LEU A 390 -2.43 11.52 -3.36
CA LEU A 390 -1.74 11.74 -4.64
C LEU A 390 -2.67 11.97 -5.85
N PRO A 391 -3.81 11.27 -6.01
CA PRO A 391 -4.73 11.52 -7.12
C PRO A 391 -5.30 12.94 -7.13
N TYR A 392 -5.37 13.59 -5.96
CA TYR A 392 -6.04 14.88 -5.75
C TYR A 392 -5.06 16.04 -5.49
N LYS A 393 -3.82 15.75 -5.09
CA LYS A 393 -2.73 16.72 -4.90
C LYS A 393 -1.55 16.45 -5.86
N PRO A 394 -1.65 16.82 -7.15
CA PRO A 394 -0.62 16.50 -8.14
C PRO A 394 0.75 17.13 -7.84
N LYS A 395 0.80 18.29 -7.18
CA LYS A 395 2.06 18.95 -6.77
C LYS A 395 2.87 18.11 -5.79
N LEU A 396 2.22 17.25 -5.00
CA LEU A 396 2.92 16.36 -4.05
C LEU A 396 3.88 15.41 -4.78
N PHE A 397 3.59 15.08 -6.04
CA PHE A 397 4.43 14.21 -6.85
C PHE A 397 5.81 14.82 -7.16
N GLU A 398 5.95 16.15 -7.18
CA GLU A 398 7.24 16.83 -7.37
C GLU A 398 8.21 16.58 -6.20
N PHE A 399 7.68 16.22 -5.03
CA PHE A 399 8.46 15.92 -3.82
C PHE A 399 8.72 14.42 -3.64
N ILE A 400 8.14 13.57 -4.49
CA ILE A 400 8.40 12.13 -4.49
C ILE A 400 9.67 11.86 -5.28
N ASN A 401 10.71 11.44 -4.56
CA ASN A 401 11.99 11.04 -5.13
C ASN A 401 12.41 9.66 -4.57
N GLU A 402 13.47 9.10 -5.15
CA GLU A 402 14.01 7.79 -4.78
C GLU A 402 14.40 7.71 -3.31
N LYS A 403 14.95 8.78 -2.73
CA LYS A 403 15.37 8.82 -1.33
C LYS A 403 14.17 8.66 -0.38
N ASN A 404 13.09 9.41 -0.63
CA ASN A 404 11.90 9.37 0.21
C ASN A 404 11.18 8.01 0.10
N ILE A 405 11.06 7.44 -1.11
CA ILE A 405 10.44 6.12 -1.30
C ILE A 405 11.29 5.02 -0.65
N THR A 406 12.60 5.06 -0.84
CA THR A 406 13.51 4.05 -0.27
C THR A 406 13.50 4.10 1.25
N GLU A 407 13.51 5.31 1.83
CA GLU A 407 13.45 5.48 3.28
C GLU A 407 12.10 5.03 3.86
N PHE A 408 11.00 5.29 3.15
CA PHE A 408 9.68 4.77 3.50
C PHE A 408 9.64 3.23 3.47
N ILE A 409 10.11 2.61 2.39
CA ILE A 409 10.18 1.14 2.27
C ILE A 409 11.06 0.57 3.39
N ARG A 410 12.22 1.18 3.66
CA ARG A 410 13.13 0.76 4.74
C ARG A 410 12.45 0.83 6.12
N HIS A 411 11.70 1.89 6.39
CA HIS A 411 10.99 2.08 7.66
C HIS A 411 9.93 1.00 7.89
N ILE A 412 9.18 0.65 6.84
CA ILE A 412 8.22 -0.46 6.86
C ILE A 412 8.93 -1.80 7.10
N THR A 413 9.98 -2.10 6.34
CA THR A 413 10.67 -3.39 6.42
C THR A 413 11.30 -3.62 7.80
N LEU A 414 11.77 -2.56 8.47
CA LEU A 414 12.40 -2.66 9.80
C LEU A 414 11.41 -2.73 10.96
N ARG A 415 10.19 -2.20 10.81
CA ARG A 415 9.22 -2.16 11.91
C ARG A 415 8.40 -3.45 12.07
N HIS A 416 8.61 -4.47 11.24
CA HIS A 416 7.85 -5.74 11.28
C HIS A 416 6.34 -5.52 11.46
N THR A 417 5.81 -4.53 10.78
CA THR A 417 4.42 -4.13 10.89
C THR A 417 3.54 -5.20 10.27
N SER A 418 2.80 -5.93 11.11
CA SER A 418 1.78 -6.91 10.71
C SER A 418 0.51 -6.24 10.16
N GLU A 419 0.60 -4.96 9.82
CA GLU A 419 -0.49 -4.07 9.42
C GLU A 419 -0.78 -4.21 7.90
N PRO A 420 -1.95 -4.74 7.50
CA PRO A 420 -2.33 -4.85 6.09
C PRO A 420 -2.45 -3.49 5.37
N GLU A 421 -2.52 -2.39 6.13
CA GLU A 421 -2.61 -1.01 5.65
C GLU A 421 -1.43 -0.62 4.76
N ILE A 422 -0.25 -1.18 4.99
CA ILE A 422 0.98 -0.88 4.25
C ILE A 422 0.85 -1.26 2.78
N ILE A 423 0.27 -2.42 2.48
CA ILE A 423 0.04 -2.85 1.11
C ILE A 423 -0.93 -1.87 0.44
N SER A 424 -1.96 -1.43 1.14
CA SER A 424 -2.92 -0.45 0.63
C SER A 424 -2.27 0.91 0.32
N GLN A 425 -1.38 1.39 1.20
CA GLN A 425 -0.61 2.63 1.01
C GLN A 425 0.38 2.51 -0.17
N LEU A 426 1.13 1.41 -0.25
CA LEU A 426 2.03 1.12 -1.36
C LEU A 426 1.25 0.99 -2.68
N MET A 427 0.06 0.41 -2.66
CA MET A 427 -0.81 0.31 -3.83
C MET A 427 -1.34 1.67 -4.27
N ALA A 428 -1.64 2.58 -3.34
CA ALA A 428 -2.01 3.95 -3.67
C ALA A 428 -0.88 4.66 -4.44
N LEU A 429 0.37 4.53 -3.95
CA LEU A 429 1.56 5.04 -4.63
C LEU A 429 1.78 4.35 -5.99
N PHE A 430 1.71 3.01 -6.02
CA PHE A 430 1.90 2.19 -7.22
C PHE A 430 0.85 2.44 -8.29
N SER A 431 -0.37 2.86 -7.94
CA SER A 431 -1.41 3.18 -8.93
C SER A 431 -1.09 4.43 -9.77
N MET A 432 -0.19 5.28 -9.30
CA MET A 432 0.17 6.56 -9.91
C MET A 432 1.52 6.52 -10.66
N LEU A 433 2.50 5.75 -10.17
CA LEU A 433 3.85 5.69 -10.75
C LEU A 433 3.90 5.16 -12.21
N PRO A 434 3.21 4.06 -12.59
CA PRO A 434 3.22 3.54 -13.95
C PRO A 434 2.59 4.49 -14.97
N LYS A 435 1.55 5.25 -14.57
CA LYS A 435 0.90 6.25 -15.44
C LYS A 435 1.87 7.37 -15.86
N LYS A 436 2.87 7.65 -15.01
CA LYS A 436 3.89 8.69 -15.24
C LYS A 436 5.20 8.11 -15.80
N ARG A 437 5.27 6.81 -16.09
CA ARG A 437 6.49 6.09 -16.51
C ARG A 437 7.66 6.33 -15.56
N ASN A 438 7.37 6.41 -14.25
CA ASN A 438 8.40 6.66 -13.24
C ASN A 438 9.19 5.36 -12.96
N PRO A 439 10.53 5.37 -13.00
CA PRO A 439 11.36 4.18 -12.77
C PRO A 439 11.19 3.57 -11.36
N MET A 440 10.70 4.36 -10.39
CA MET A 440 10.44 3.89 -9.03
C MET A 440 9.26 2.92 -8.92
N ALA A 441 8.44 2.78 -9.97
CA ALA A 441 7.34 1.81 -10.00
C ALA A 441 7.83 0.39 -9.72
N GLN A 442 9.01 0.03 -10.25
CA GLN A 442 9.62 -1.27 -10.01
C GLN A 442 9.98 -1.46 -8.53
N LEU A 443 10.58 -0.47 -7.87
CA LEU A 443 10.93 -0.56 -6.44
C LEU A 443 9.71 -0.75 -5.54
N VAL A 444 8.65 0.03 -5.79
CA VAL A 444 7.39 -0.08 -5.03
C VAL A 444 6.71 -1.42 -5.29
N PHE A 445 6.74 -1.92 -6.53
CA PHE A 445 6.23 -3.25 -6.86
C PHE A 445 6.95 -4.35 -6.06
N HIS A 446 8.28 -4.31 -5.98
CA HIS A 446 9.05 -5.25 -5.16
C HIS A 446 8.61 -5.22 -3.70
N ALA A 447 8.50 -4.03 -3.11
CA ALA A 447 8.06 -3.87 -1.72
C ALA A 447 6.64 -4.45 -1.50
N ILE A 448 5.71 -4.26 -2.43
CA ILE A 448 4.36 -4.85 -2.33
C ILE A 448 4.43 -6.37 -2.31
N ILE A 449 5.19 -6.96 -3.25
CA ILE A 449 5.34 -8.40 -3.40
C ILE A 449 6.01 -9.04 -2.18
N ASP A 450 7.04 -8.41 -1.62
CA ASP A 450 7.75 -8.91 -0.43
C ASP A 450 6.87 -8.91 0.83
N ASN A 451 6.00 -7.91 0.97
CA ASN A 451 5.08 -7.81 2.11
C ASN A 451 3.84 -8.68 1.93
N LEU A 452 3.35 -8.91 0.70
CA LEU A 452 2.16 -9.75 0.45
C LEU A 452 2.26 -11.16 1.04
N ALA A 453 3.46 -11.75 1.05
CA ALA A 453 3.70 -13.06 1.67
C ALA A 453 3.39 -13.09 3.18
N GLN A 454 3.40 -11.95 3.85
CA GLN A 454 3.12 -11.84 5.28
C GLN A 454 1.62 -11.62 5.59
N HIS A 455 0.79 -11.37 4.57
CA HIS A 455 -0.64 -11.06 4.75
C HIS A 455 -1.56 -11.98 3.90
N PRO A 456 -1.79 -13.23 4.33
CA PRO A 456 -2.60 -14.20 3.57
C PRO A 456 -4.01 -13.72 3.23
N LEU A 457 -4.64 -12.94 4.11
CA LEU A 457 -6.01 -12.42 3.93
C LEU A 457 -6.16 -11.52 2.69
N LEU A 458 -5.09 -10.87 2.24
CA LEU A 458 -5.11 -9.99 1.06
C LEU A 458 -5.00 -10.77 -0.25
N LEU A 459 -4.59 -12.04 -0.20
CA LEU A 459 -4.49 -12.90 -1.38
C LEU A 459 -5.88 -13.29 -1.93
N ASP A 460 -6.93 -13.16 -1.12
CA ASP A 460 -8.31 -13.38 -1.54
C ASP A 460 -8.89 -12.19 -2.35
N ASP A 461 -8.24 -11.01 -2.34
CA ASP A 461 -8.69 -9.86 -3.13
C ASP A 461 -8.24 -9.96 -4.59
N GLU A 462 -9.10 -10.55 -5.41
CA GLU A 462 -8.89 -10.67 -6.86
C GLU A 462 -8.73 -9.31 -7.57
N LYS A 463 -9.22 -8.19 -7.01
CA LYS A 463 -8.98 -6.86 -7.62
C LYS A 463 -7.54 -6.43 -7.43
N LEU A 464 -6.97 -6.64 -6.25
CA LEU A 464 -5.56 -6.38 -5.94
C LEU A 464 -4.66 -7.18 -6.88
N LEU A 465 -4.87 -8.50 -6.96
CA LEU A 465 -4.09 -9.38 -7.83
C LEU A 465 -4.19 -8.96 -9.30
N ARG A 466 -5.38 -8.58 -9.78
CA ARG A 466 -5.56 -8.07 -11.15
C ARG A 466 -4.80 -6.78 -11.42
N GLN A 467 -4.65 -5.89 -10.45
CA GLN A 467 -3.86 -4.66 -10.62
C GLN A 467 -2.37 -4.98 -10.75
N LEU A 468 -1.86 -5.91 -9.94
CA LEU A 468 -0.47 -6.37 -10.02
C LEU A 468 -0.19 -7.09 -11.35
N ARG A 469 -1.12 -7.92 -11.84
CA ARG A 469 -1.02 -8.61 -13.14
C ARG A 469 -0.95 -7.67 -14.34
N LYS A 470 -1.52 -6.46 -14.24
CA LYS A 470 -1.54 -5.47 -15.33
C LYS A 470 -0.21 -4.73 -15.51
N TYR A 471 0.71 -4.84 -14.56
CA TYR A 471 2.00 -4.19 -14.66
C TYR A 471 2.87 -4.87 -15.74
N PRO A 472 3.42 -4.13 -16.72
CA PRO A 472 4.11 -4.72 -17.87
C PRO A 472 5.26 -5.67 -17.50
N ASP A 473 6.06 -5.29 -16.51
CA ASP A 473 7.24 -6.06 -16.09
C ASP A 473 6.92 -7.13 -15.03
N CYS A 474 5.65 -7.31 -14.67
CA CYS A 474 5.21 -8.21 -13.60
C CYS A 474 5.77 -9.63 -13.80
N LYS A 475 5.58 -10.21 -14.99
CA LYS A 475 6.06 -11.57 -15.29
C LYS A 475 7.59 -11.70 -15.19
N LEU A 476 8.31 -10.70 -15.70
CA LEU A 476 9.78 -10.67 -15.69
C LEU A 476 10.32 -10.52 -14.27
N ILE A 477 9.74 -9.64 -13.46
CA ILE A 477 10.16 -9.41 -12.08
C ILE A 477 9.88 -10.65 -11.23
N LEU A 478 8.67 -11.21 -11.33
CA LEU A 478 8.30 -12.40 -10.56
C LEU A 478 9.17 -13.61 -10.92
N SER A 479 9.50 -13.80 -12.21
CA SER A 479 10.39 -14.88 -12.61
C SER A 479 11.82 -14.69 -12.10
N GLN A 480 12.38 -13.47 -12.20
CA GLN A 480 13.70 -13.15 -11.66
C GLN A 480 13.77 -13.33 -10.14
N GLN A 481 12.75 -12.89 -9.40
CA GLN A 481 12.69 -13.05 -7.95
C GLN A 481 12.47 -14.52 -7.55
N SER A 482 11.62 -15.24 -8.28
CA SER A 482 11.42 -16.68 -8.10
C SER A 482 12.75 -17.43 -8.22
N GLU A 483 13.54 -17.17 -9.26
CA GLU A 483 14.85 -17.81 -9.43
C GLU A 483 15.86 -17.40 -8.35
N LYS A 484 15.85 -16.14 -7.89
CA LYS A 484 16.69 -15.71 -6.76
C LYS A 484 16.36 -16.45 -5.47
N ILE A 485 15.07 -16.58 -5.14
CA ILE A 485 14.60 -17.30 -3.95
C ILE A 485 14.97 -18.78 -4.03
N LYS A 486 14.70 -19.43 -5.18
CA LYS A 486 15.06 -20.83 -5.40
C LYS A 486 16.56 -21.05 -5.23
N LYS A 487 17.38 -20.19 -5.83
CA LYS A 487 18.84 -20.24 -5.71
C LYS A 487 19.28 -20.07 -4.25
N HIS A 488 18.70 -19.13 -3.51
CA HIS A 488 19.02 -18.92 -2.10
C HIS A 488 18.74 -20.15 -1.24
N VAL A 489 17.61 -20.84 -1.48
CA VAL A 489 17.32 -22.12 -0.80
C VAL A 489 18.38 -23.17 -1.13
N TYR A 490 18.75 -23.33 -2.41
CA TYR A 490 19.79 -24.29 -2.81
C TYR A 490 21.16 -23.96 -2.22
N ASP A 491 21.56 -22.69 -2.26
CA ASP A 491 22.83 -22.22 -1.68
C ASP A 491 22.86 -22.50 -0.17
N CYS A 492 21.74 -22.27 0.54
CA CYS A 492 21.60 -22.61 1.95
C CYS A 492 21.70 -24.12 2.21
N ILE A 493 21.03 -24.96 1.40
CA ILE A 493 21.13 -26.42 1.53
C ILE A 493 22.58 -26.85 1.36
N ILE A 494 23.28 -26.35 0.35
CA ILE A 494 24.69 -26.67 0.10
C ILE A 494 25.55 -26.25 1.30
N GLU A 495 25.42 -25.01 1.77
CA GLU A 495 26.23 -24.48 2.87
C GLU A 495 26.03 -25.26 4.17
N GLN A 496 24.78 -25.59 4.50
CA GLN A 496 24.46 -26.27 5.76
C GLN A 496 24.69 -27.79 5.68
N ALA A 497 24.37 -28.44 4.56
CA ALA A 497 24.54 -29.89 4.38
C ALA A 497 26.00 -30.32 4.19
N ALA A 498 26.87 -29.43 3.70
CA ALA A 498 28.30 -29.70 3.58
C ALA A 498 29.04 -29.70 4.94
N LYS A 499 28.46 -29.14 6.00
CA LYS A 499 29.06 -29.13 7.35
C LYS A 499 29.01 -30.55 7.93
N SER A 500 30.12 -30.98 8.53
CA SER A 500 30.24 -32.28 9.21
C SER A 500 30.62 -32.06 10.67
N PRO A 501 29.86 -32.59 11.66
CA PRO A 501 28.64 -33.38 11.50
C PRO A 501 27.42 -32.53 11.10
N PHE A 502 26.49 -33.14 10.35
CA PHE A 502 25.17 -32.53 10.07
C PHE A 502 24.27 -32.70 11.31
N SER A 503 23.75 -31.60 11.85
CA SER A 503 22.99 -31.57 13.10
C SER A 503 21.57 -31.03 12.92
N CYS A 504 20.73 -31.17 13.96
CA CYS A 504 19.37 -30.65 13.99
C CYS A 504 19.31 -29.14 13.71
N ASP A 505 20.29 -28.38 14.22
CA ASP A 505 20.38 -26.94 13.99
C ASP A 505 20.59 -26.61 12.50
N ASN A 506 21.38 -27.42 11.78
CA ASN A 506 21.58 -27.25 10.35
C ASN A 506 20.28 -27.49 9.58
N TYR A 507 19.52 -28.52 9.94
CA TYR A 507 18.23 -28.81 9.32
C TYR A 507 17.22 -27.68 9.55
N HIS A 508 17.09 -27.18 10.79
CA HIS A 508 16.15 -26.10 11.10
C HIS A 508 16.45 -24.80 10.36
N ILE A 509 17.73 -24.43 10.19
CA ILE A 509 18.12 -23.26 9.38
C ILE A 509 17.63 -23.41 7.94
N ILE A 510 17.80 -24.60 7.34
CA ILE A 510 17.32 -24.88 5.98
C ILE A 510 15.79 -24.84 5.94
N GLU A 511 15.12 -25.46 6.90
CA GLU A 511 13.67 -25.55 6.98
C GLU A 511 13.02 -24.16 7.09
N ASP A 512 13.55 -23.29 7.95
CA ASP A 512 13.05 -21.91 8.12
C ASP A 512 13.13 -21.10 6.82
N ILE A 513 14.29 -21.16 6.13
CA ILE A 513 14.51 -20.49 4.86
C ILE A 513 13.59 -21.07 3.77
N TRP A 514 13.43 -22.38 3.75
CA TRP A 514 12.57 -23.07 2.80
C TRP A 514 11.07 -22.76 3.00
N VAL A 515 10.59 -22.67 4.25
CA VAL A 515 9.20 -22.30 4.57
C VAL A 515 8.91 -20.87 4.10
N ASP A 516 9.81 -19.92 4.41
CA ASP A 516 9.64 -18.52 3.96
C ASP A 516 9.67 -18.42 2.42
N ALA A 517 10.59 -19.14 1.77
CA ALA A 517 10.68 -19.22 0.32
C ALA A 517 9.40 -19.79 -0.31
N THR A 518 8.89 -20.90 0.23
CA THR A 518 7.69 -21.58 -0.31
C THR A 518 6.45 -20.68 -0.19
N ARG A 519 6.33 -19.95 0.92
CA ARG A 519 5.26 -18.95 1.12
C ARG A 519 5.33 -17.84 0.08
N LYS A 520 6.50 -17.26 -0.17
CA LYS A 520 6.71 -16.22 -1.19
C LYS A 520 6.43 -16.74 -2.61
N LEU A 521 6.95 -17.92 -2.96
CA LEU A 521 6.73 -18.53 -4.27
C LEU A 521 5.24 -18.83 -4.53
N THR A 522 4.50 -19.24 -3.50
CA THR A 522 3.04 -19.46 -3.60
C THR A 522 2.30 -18.16 -3.92
N VAL A 523 2.69 -17.03 -3.31
CA VAL A 523 2.14 -15.71 -3.65
C VAL A 523 2.45 -15.34 -5.10
N PHE A 524 3.67 -15.64 -5.58
CA PHE A 524 4.05 -15.31 -6.95
C PHE A 524 3.21 -16.10 -7.95
N ASP A 525 2.98 -17.40 -7.67
CA ASP A 525 2.15 -18.29 -8.49
C ASP A 525 0.69 -17.80 -8.59
N LEU A 526 0.13 -17.23 -7.52
CA LEU A 526 -1.22 -16.65 -7.52
C LEU A 526 -1.35 -15.40 -8.40
N ILE A 527 -0.27 -14.63 -8.53
CA ILE A 527 -0.24 -13.43 -9.39
C ILE A 527 0.02 -13.84 -10.83
N SER A 528 1.08 -14.62 -11.07
CA SER A 528 1.46 -15.15 -12.37
C SER A 528 2.06 -16.54 -12.17
N PRO A 529 1.53 -17.60 -12.83
CA PRO A 529 2.08 -18.94 -12.70
C PRO A 529 3.59 -18.97 -12.99
N GLN A 530 4.38 -19.49 -12.05
CA GLN A 530 5.83 -19.66 -12.16
C GLN A 530 6.17 -21.11 -12.52
N ALA A 531 7.44 -21.33 -12.90
CA ALA A 531 7.97 -22.68 -13.06
C ALA A 531 7.95 -23.41 -11.71
N LYS A 532 7.44 -24.66 -11.72
CA LYS A 532 7.32 -25.50 -10.52
C LYS A 532 8.64 -25.57 -9.75
N PHE A 533 8.58 -25.30 -8.45
CA PHE A 533 9.72 -25.50 -7.57
C PHE A 533 9.77 -26.97 -7.14
N ASN A 534 10.87 -27.65 -7.45
CA ASN A 534 11.03 -29.10 -7.22
C ASN A 534 11.10 -29.50 -5.73
N LEU A 535 11.19 -28.52 -4.82
CA LEU A 535 11.18 -28.70 -3.37
C LEU A 535 9.88 -28.14 -2.79
N ASN A 536 8.71 -28.54 -3.32
CA ASN A 536 7.42 -28.00 -2.87
C ASN A 536 6.85 -28.72 -1.64
N HIS A 537 7.49 -29.79 -1.15
CA HIS A 537 7.08 -30.52 0.05
C HIS A 537 8.28 -30.95 0.89
N LYS A 538 8.05 -31.18 2.19
CA LYS A 538 9.11 -31.47 3.16
C LYS A 538 9.98 -32.68 2.80
N TYR A 539 9.39 -33.74 2.28
CA TYR A 539 10.15 -34.96 1.95
C TYR A 539 11.09 -34.77 0.74
N ALA A 540 10.73 -33.93 -0.24
CA ALA A 540 11.62 -33.58 -1.35
C ALA A 540 12.77 -32.71 -0.85
N LEU A 541 12.51 -31.79 0.08
CA LEU A 541 13.55 -31.02 0.76
C LEU A 541 14.51 -31.96 1.49
N GLN A 542 14.01 -32.80 2.39
CA GLN A 542 14.83 -33.71 3.19
C GLN A 542 15.65 -34.68 2.32
N ALA A 543 15.07 -35.23 1.26
CA ALA A 543 15.80 -36.07 0.32
C ALA A 543 16.89 -35.31 -0.44
N LYS A 544 16.64 -34.04 -0.79
CA LYS A 544 17.65 -33.19 -1.43
C LYS A 544 18.78 -32.81 -0.48
N ILE A 545 18.48 -32.57 0.80
CA ILE A 545 19.49 -32.35 1.84
C ILE A 545 20.35 -33.63 1.98
N ALA A 546 19.72 -34.80 2.05
CA ALA A 546 20.43 -36.08 2.14
C ALA A 546 21.36 -36.33 0.94
N GLU A 547 20.87 -36.08 -0.27
CA GLU A 547 21.66 -36.17 -1.52
C GLU A 547 22.90 -35.28 -1.47
N ILE A 548 22.73 -34.02 -1.06
CA ILE A 548 23.82 -33.05 -0.99
C ILE A 548 24.79 -33.39 0.14
N ALA A 549 24.29 -33.75 1.32
CA ALA A 549 25.12 -34.20 2.45
C ALA A 549 25.97 -35.42 2.04
N PHE A 550 25.37 -36.41 1.37
CA PHE A 550 26.08 -37.56 0.82
C PHE A 550 27.12 -37.16 -0.23
N PHE A 551 26.79 -36.25 -1.15
CA PHE A 551 27.72 -35.80 -2.19
C PHE A 551 29.00 -35.18 -1.62
N TYR A 552 28.90 -34.39 -0.55
CA TYR A 552 30.04 -33.74 0.11
C TYR A 552 30.79 -34.65 1.10
N GLN A 553 30.09 -35.49 1.85
CA GLN A 553 30.68 -36.32 2.90
C GLN A 553 31.14 -37.70 2.38
N ARG A 554 30.56 -38.19 1.28
CA ARG A 554 30.83 -39.49 0.64
C ARG A 554 30.82 -40.64 1.66
N GLU A 555 31.98 -41.23 1.93
CA GLU A 555 32.13 -42.38 2.84
C GLU A 555 31.90 -42.02 4.31
N LEU A 556 31.98 -40.74 4.67
CA LEU A 556 31.71 -40.25 6.03
C LEU A 556 30.23 -39.97 6.29
N PHE A 557 29.37 -40.13 5.28
CA PHE A 557 27.94 -39.92 5.44
C PHE A 557 27.32 -41.01 6.33
N ASP A 558 26.86 -40.61 7.51
CA ASP A 558 26.16 -41.47 8.46
C ASP A 558 24.64 -41.28 8.31
N LEU A 559 23.98 -42.31 7.79
CA LEU A 559 22.54 -42.33 7.59
C LEU A 559 21.77 -42.21 8.92
N ASP A 560 22.26 -42.84 9.99
CA ASP A 560 21.57 -42.83 11.28
C ASP A 560 21.66 -41.44 11.93
N ALA A 561 22.86 -40.86 11.95
CA ALA A 561 23.04 -39.49 12.43
C ALA A 561 22.22 -38.47 11.62
N PHE A 562 22.13 -38.65 10.30
CA PHE A 562 21.29 -37.81 9.45
C PHE A 562 19.80 -37.94 9.81
N ILE A 563 19.28 -39.16 9.96
CA ILE A 563 17.86 -39.37 10.29
C ILE A 563 17.54 -38.83 11.69
N GLU A 564 18.43 -38.98 12.65
CA GLU A 564 18.29 -38.40 14.00
C GLU A 564 18.21 -36.86 13.95
N SER A 565 18.99 -36.22 13.08
CA SER A 565 18.96 -34.76 12.92
C SER A 565 17.63 -34.20 12.41
N LEU A 566 16.79 -35.02 11.78
CA LEU A 566 15.47 -34.62 11.28
C LEU A 566 14.39 -34.59 12.38
N SER A 567 14.69 -35.08 13.60
CA SER A 567 13.76 -35.10 14.73
C SER A 567 12.38 -35.73 14.42
N LEU A 568 12.39 -36.84 13.68
CA LEU A 568 11.15 -37.50 13.21
C LEU A 568 10.31 -38.08 14.36
N PRO A 569 8.98 -38.12 14.23
CA PRO A 569 8.11 -38.72 15.22
C PRO A 569 8.35 -40.23 15.35
N PRO A 570 8.10 -40.83 16.53
CA PRO A 570 8.30 -42.26 16.75
C PRO A 570 7.41 -43.10 15.83
N VAL A 571 7.98 -44.17 15.29
CA VAL A 571 7.27 -45.07 14.37
C VAL A 571 6.21 -45.85 15.14
N ILE A 572 4.94 -45.54 14.87
CA ILE A 572 3.80 -46.29 15.40
C ILE A 572 3.40 -47.34 14.36
N ALA A 573 3.32 -48.60 14.77
CA ALA A 573 2.84 -49.70 13.94
C ALA A 573 1.33 -49.55 13.67
N LYS A 574 0.96 -48.65 12.75
CA LYS A 574 -0.37 -48.54 12.15
C LYS A 574 -0.25 -48.81 10.66
N ASN A 575 -1.35 -49.21 10.02
CA ASN A 575 -1.42 -49.56 8.59
C ASN A 575 -1.05 -48.43 7.60
N GLY A 576 -0.61 -47.25 8.07
CA GLY A 576 -0.18 -46.13 7.23
C GLY A 576 1.34 -46.12 6.95
N VAL A 577 1.77 -45.26 6.03
CA VAL A 577 3.19 -44.95 5.81
C VAL A 577 3.63 -43.97 6.91
N SER A 578 4.59 -44.36 7.74
CA SER A 578 5.17 -43.45 8.74
C SER A 578 6.09 -42.41 8.11
N GLU A 579 6.35 -41.28 8.78
CA GLU A 579 7.31 -40.28 8.26
C GLU A 579 8.71 -40.86 8.11
N TYR A 580 9.10 -41.75 9.02
CA TYR A 580 10.35 -42.49 8.98
C TYR A 580 10.43 -43.43 7.76
N GLU A 581 9.38 -44.23 7.50
CA GLU A 581 9.27 -45.05 6.29
C GLU A 581 9.35 -44.15 5.03
N ARG A 582 8.65 -43.01 5.06
CA ARG A 582 8.58 -42.11 3.91
C ARG A 582 9.94 -41.52 3.56
N ILE A 583 10.68 -41.01 4.54
CA ILE A 583 11.99 -40.40 4.27
C ILE A 583 13.00 -41.44 3.78
N LEU A 584 12.99 -42.65 4.35
CA LEU A 584 13.85 -43.74 3.88
C LEU A 584 13.60 -44.05 2.40
N ILE A 585 12.34 -44.11 1.98
CA ILE A 585 11.96 -44.33 0.58
C ILE A 585 12.43 -43.19 -0.33
N GLU A 586 12.32 -41.94 0.09
CA GLU A 586 12.85 -40.83 -0.72
C GLU A 586 14.38 -40.85 -0.81
N ILE A 587 15.09 -41.08 0.31
CA ILE A 587 16.56 -41.18 0.29
C ILE A 587 17.01 -42.34 -0.59
N LEU A 588 16.33 -43.49 -0.48
CA LEU A 588 16.59 -44.67 -1.31
C LEU A 588 16.43 -44.36 -2.80
N ALA A 589 15.43 -43.55 -3.16
CA ALA A 589 15.23 -43.13 -4.55
C ALA A 589 16.34 -42.20 -5.06
N VAL A 590 16.83 -41.28 -4.22
CA VAL A 590 17.74 -40.21 -4.64
C VAL A 590 19.22 -40.62 -4.59
N ILE A 591 19.64 -41.39 -3.59
CA ILE A 591 21.06 -41.75 -3.41
C ILE A 591 21.38 -43.07 -4.12
N ASP A 592 22.17 -42.99 -5.19
CA ASP A 592 22.72 -44.19 -5.86
C ASP A 592 24.04 -44.64 -5.22
N ASN A 593 23.95 -45.35 -4.10
CA ASN A 593 25.08 -45.98 -3.43
C ASN A 593 24.71 -47.34 -2.84
N GLU A 594 25.51 -48.37 -3.11
CA GLU A 594 25.22 -49.75 -2.68
C GLU A 594 25.15 -49.90 -1.15
N SER A 595 26.10 -49.32 -0.41
CA SER A 595 26.13 -49.42 1.07
C SER A 595 24.91 -48.78 1.72
N ILE A 596 24.61 -47.53 1.33
CA ILE A 596 23.44 -46.80 1.86
C ILE A 596 22.14 -47.49 1.46
N ARG A 597 22.03 -47.97 0.20
CA ARG A 597 20.87 -48.72 -0.29
C ARG A 597 20.59 -49.94 0.58
N MET A 598 21.61 -50.75 0.87
CA MET A 598 21.46 -51.94 1.72
C MET A 598 21.09 -51.59 3.17
N GLN A 599 21.65 -50.51 3.72
CA GLN A 599 21.28 -50.01 5.05
C GLN A 599 19.81 -49.59 5.11
N ILE A 600 19.32 -48.86 4.10
CA ILE A 600 17.92 -48.41 4.04
C ILE A 600 16.97 -49.60 3.88
N ILE A 601 17.25 -50.52 2.95
CA ILE A 601 16.42 -51.74 2.76
C ILE A 601 16.32 -52.52 4.08
N LYS A 602 17.45 -52.69 4.79
CA LYS A 602 17.46 -53.35 6.10
C LYS A 602 16.60 -52.62 7.13
N LYS A 603 16.58 -51.27 7.14
CA LYS A 603 15.74 -50.48 8.06
C LYS A 603 14.26 -50.52 7.69
N LEU A 604 13.91 -50.63 6.40
CA LEU A 604 12.54 -50.79 5.94
C LEU A 604 11.96 -52.16 6.33
N GLU A 605 12.73 -53.24 6.16
CA GLU A 605 12.24 -54.61 6.37
C GLU A 605 12.24 -55.04 7.86
N ASN A 606 13.09 -54.43 8.68
CA ASN A 606 13.21 -54.74 10.11
C ASN A 606 12.43 -53.75 11.00
N HIS A 607 12.42 -54.02 12.31
CA HIS A 607 11.78 -53.16 13.30
C HIS A 607 12.51 -51.80 13.31
N PRO A 608 11.79 -50.66 13.34
CA PRO A 608 10.38 -50.50 13.67
C PRO A 608 9.39 -50.46 12.48
N VAL A 609 9.85 -50.54 11.23
CA VAL A 609 9.00 -50.33 10.04
C VAL A 609 8.31 -51.62 9.57
N HIS A 610 9.05 -52.73 9.47
CA HIS A 610 8.55 -54.04 9.02
C HIS A 610 7.78 -54.03 7.69
N ARG A 611 8.21 -53.23 6.71
CA ARG A 611 7.62 -53.17 5.37
C ARG A 611 8.34 -54.14 4.44
N ARG A 612 7.63 -55.15 3.92
CA ARG A 612 8.18 -56.14 2.96
C ARG A 612 7.70 -55.92 1.52
N ASP A 613 6.59 -55.21 1.37
CA ASP A 613 5.93 -54.84 0.11
C ASP A 613 6.37 -53.45 -0.38
N TRP A 614 7.50 -52.92 0.11
CA TRP A 614 7.93 -51.54 -0.17
C TRP A 614 8.23 -51.27 -1.65
N VAL A 615 8.49 -52.31 -2.45
CA VAL A 615 8.74 -52.21 -3.90
C VAL A 615 7.45 -51.93 -4.68
N GLU A 616 6.39 -52.69 -4.38
CA GLU A 616 5.09 -52.63 -5.06
C GLU A 616 4.23 -51.47 -4.55
N LYS A 617 4.44 -51.07 -3.30
CA LYS A 617 3.67 -50.02 -2.64
C LYS A 617 3.89 -48.65 -3.26
N GLU A 618 2.81 -47.90 -3.42
CA GLU A 618 2.84 -46.52 -3.89
C GLU A 618 3.08 -45.52 -2.75
N TYR A 619 3.94 -44.54 -3.03
CA TYR A 619 4.28 -43.44 -2.17
C TYR A 619 3.97 -42.13 -2.91
N GLU A 620 2.84 -41.48 -2.56
CA GLU A 620 2.25 -40.37 -3.34
C GLU A 620 1.87 -40.77 -4.77
N GLY A 621 1.22 -41.92 -4.92
CA GLY A 621 0.74 -42.42 -6.22
C GLY A 621 1.85 -42.87 -7.17
N LYS A 622 3.07 -43.11 -6.66
CA LYS A 622 4.22 -43.59 -7.44
C LYS A 622 4.97 -44.67 -6.70
N THR A 623 5.38 -45.71 -7.42
CA THR A 623 6.27 -46.75 -6.89
C THR A 623 7.70 -46.23 -6.69
N ILE A 624 8.48 -46.92 -5.88
CA ILE A 624 9.90 -46.61 -5.70
C ILE A 624 10.70 -46.71 -7.01
N PHE A 625 10.29 -47.59 -7.93
CA PHE A 625 10.92 -47.72 -9.24
C PHE A 625 10.78 -46.45 -10.08
N LEU A 626 9.58 -45.87 -10.14
CA LEU A 626 9.35 -44.60 -10.85
C LEU A 626 10.05 -43.42 -10.18
N LYS A 627 10.15 -43.43 -8.84
CA LYS A 627 10.95 -42.43 -8.11
C LYS A 627 12.44 -42.57 -8.42
N ALA A 628 12.97 -43.79 -8.46
CA ALA A 628 14.36 -44.05 -8.85
C ALA A 628 14.65 -43.56 -10.27
N ALA A 629 13.74 -43.80 -11.22
CA ALA A 629 13.85 -43.30 -12.59
C ALA A 629 13.82 -41.76 -12.67
N LYS A 630 12.95 -41.11 -11.89
CA LYS A 630 12.91 -39.63 -11.75
C LYS A 630 14.26 -39.07 -11.29
N HIS A 631 14.97 -39.78 -10.42
CA HIS A 631 16.25 -39.32 -9.85
C HIS A 631 17.48 -39.89 -10.57
N GLY A 632 17.30 -40.78 -11.56
CA GLY A 632 18.40 -41.39 -12.29
C GLY A 632 19.21 -42.39 -11.47
N ASN A 633 18.61 -43.06 -10.47
CA ASN A 633 19.28 -44.03 -9.60
C ASN A 633 19.41 -45.39 -10.29
N LEU A 634 20.45 -45.52 -11.12
CA LEU A 634 20.66 -46.66 -12.00
C LEU A 634 20.87 -47.94 -11.20
N GLY A 635 21.59 -47.87 -10.08
CA GLY A 635 21.85 -49.05 -9.28
C GLY A 635 20.59 -49.61 -8.63
N LEU A 636 19.66 -48.76 -8.16
CA LEU A 636 18.38 -49.22 -7.63
C LEU A 636 17.48 -49.79 -8.74
N LEU A 637 17.46 -49.17 -9.91
CA LEU A 637 16.73 -49.68 -11.08
C LEU A 637 17.25 -51.06 -11.50
N SER A 638 18.57 -51.25 -11.53
CA SER A 638 19.19 -52.55 -11.81
C SER A 638 18.85 -53.61 -10.77
N LEU A 639 18.77 -53.25 -9.48
CA LEU A 639 18.36 -54.18 -8.42
C LEU A 639 16.91 -54.67 -8.58
N LEU A 640 16.03 -53.79 -9.04
CA LEU A 640 14.59 -54.06 -9.14
C LEU A 640 14.16 -54.61 -10.51
N HIS A 641 15.07 -54.72 -11.49
CA HIS A 641 14.70 -54.97 -12.89
C HIS A 641 13.92 -56.27 -13.14
N ASP A 642 14.10 -57.28 -12.29
CA ASP A 642 13.43 -58.58 -12.40
C ASP A 642 12.05 -58.62 -11.75
N GLN A 643 11.76 -57.68 -10.84
CA GLN A 643 10.53 -57.65 -10.04
C GLN A 643 9.46 -56.72 -10.62
N ILE A 644 9.77 -56.03 -11.71
CA ILE A 644 8.93 -54.96 -12.28
C ILE A 644 8.28 -55.42 -13.58
N ALA A 645 7.01 -55.07 -13.74
CA ALA A 645 6.23 -55.36 -14.95
C ALA A 645 6.74 -54.53 -16.15
N PRO A 646 6.68 -55.07 -17.39
CA PRO A 646 7.14 -54.38 -18.60
C PRO A 646 6.55 -52.96 -18.77
N GLU A 647 5.27 -52.78 -18.46
CA GLU A 647 4.56 -51.51 -18.63
C GLU A 647 5.13 -50.39 -17.73
N THR A 648 5.64 -50.76 -16.56
CA THR A 648 6.26 -49.81 -15.62
C THR A 648 7.59 -49.28 -16.17
N PHE A 649 8.27 -50.00 -17.06
CA PHE A 649 9.49 -49.49 -17.71
C PHE A 649 9.19 -48.32 -18.65
N ASN A 650 8.09 -48.39 -19.42
CA ASN A 650 7.69 -47.30 -20.31
C ASN A 650 7.40 -46.02 -19.49
N GLU A 651 6.66 -46.14 -18.39
CA GLU A 651 6.38 -45.01 -17.49
C GLU A 651 7.66 -44.48 -16.82
N ALA A 652 8.60 -45.37 -16.46
CA ALA A 652 9.90 -44.99 -15.91
C ALA A 652 10.74 -44.20 -16.91
N ILE A 653 10.79 -44.60 -18.19
CA ILE A 653 11.48 -43.90 -19.28
C ILE A 653 10.93 -42.48 -19.44
N ILE A 654 9.60 -42.34 -19.53
CA ILE A 654 8.95 -41.02 -19.66
C ILE A 654 9.21 -40.17 -18.41
N THR A 655 9.19 -40.79 -17.22
CA THR A 655 9.46 -40.09 -15.96
C THR A 655 10.89 -39.59 -15.88
N ALA A 656 11.86 -40.41 -16.28
CA ALA A 656 13.27 -40.05 -16.37
C ALA A 656 13.50 -38.92 -17.37
N ALA A 657 12.89 -38.99 -18.56
CA ALA A 657 12.97 -37.95 -19.58
C ALA A 657 12.40 -36.60 -19.10
N LYS A 658 11.22 -36.61 -18.45
CA LYS A 658 10.63 -35.42 -17.81
C LYS A 658 11.50 -34.84 -16.71
N ALA A 659 12.27 -35.68 -16.02
CA ALA A 659 13.21 -35.27 -14.97
C ALA A 659 14.63 -34.98 -15.48
N ASN A 660 14.83 -34.98 -16.81
CA ASN A 660 16.11 -34.72 -17.47
C ASN A 660 17.22 -35.75 -17.16
N GLN A 661 16.84 -36.98 -16.81
CA GLN A 661 17.75 -38.08 -16.48
C GLN A 661 18.09 -38.91 -17.72
N TRP A 662 18.78 -38.30 -18.69
CA TRP A 662 18.96 -38.91 -20.02
C TRP A 662 19.88 -40.14 -20.04
N GLU A 663 20.84 -40.25 -19.14
CA GLU A 663 21.61 -41.50 -18.99
C GLU A 663 20.71 -42.66 -18.53
N CYS A 664 19.75 -42.36 -17.64
CA CYS A 664 18.75 -43.33 -17.21
C CYS A 664 17.80 -43.70 -18.35
N VAL A 665 17.37 -42.73 -19.17
CA VAL A 665 16.58 -43.01 -20.38
C VAL A 665 17.35 -43.93 -21.33
N ASP A 666 18.61 -43.61 -21.64
CA ASP A 666 19.45 -44.41 -22.53
C ASP A 666 19.57 -45.87 -22.05
N ARG A 667 19.86 -46.09 -20.76
CA ARG A 667 19.95 -47.44 -20.20
C ARG A 667 18.61 -48.18 -20.18
N LEU A 668 17.52 -47.51 -19.81
CA LEU A 668 16.21 -48.14 -19.75
C LEU A 668 15.71 -48.50 -21.16
N CYS A 669 15.96 -47.65 -22.16
CA CYS A 669 15.58 -47.92 -23.55
C CYS A 669 16.28 -49.15 -24.15
N GLN A 670 17.46 -49.53 -23.64
CA GLN A 670 18.24 -50.69 -24.10
C GLN A 670 17.78 -52.03 -23.49
N ILE A 671 16.75 -52.05 -22.62
CA ILE A 671 16.25 -53.27 -21.98
C ILE A 671 15.27 -53.98 -22.91
N ASP A 672 15.52 -55.26 -23.21
CA ASP A 672 14.72 -56.09 -24.14
C ASP A 672 13.20 -56.17 -23.79
N LYS A 673 12.83 -55.94 -22.52
CA LYS A 673 11.43 -55.94 -22.05
C LYS A 673 10.64 -54.69 -22.47
N VAL A 674 11.30 -53.65 -22.99
CA VAL A 674 10.67 -52.36 -23.33
C VAL A 674 10.06 -52.41 -24.73
N GLN A 675 8.77 -52.07 -24.81
CA GLN A 675 8.06 -51.88 -26.07
C GLN A 675 7.32 -50.55 -26.02
N LEU A 676 7.92 -49.52 -26.61
CA LEU A 676 7.29 -48.20 -26.70
C LEU A 676 6.29 -48.17 -27.87
N ASN A 677 5.13 -47.58 -27.64
CA ASN A 677 4.18 -47.30 -28.72
C ASN A 677 4.54 -45.98 -29.47
N GLU A 678 3.92 -45.73 -30.61
CA GLU A 678 4.20 -44.54 -31.44
C GLU A 678 4.02 -43.21 -30.68
N GLU A 679 2.99 -43.10 -29.82
CA GLU A 679 2.72 -41.89 -29.03
C GLU A 679 3.82 -41.64 -27.97
N GLU A 680 4.28 -42.71 -27.31
CA GLU A 680 5.37 -42.68 -26.34
C GLU A 680 6.69 -42.29 -27.01
N ILE A 681 6.99 -42.86 -28.19
CA ILE A 681 8.18 -42.51 -28.99
C ILE A 681 8.14 -41.05 -29.40
N GLY A 682 7.02 -40.58 -29.98
CA GLY A 682 6.84 -39.19 -30.38
C GLY A 682 7.01 -38.22 -29.20
N THR A 683 6.46 -38.55 -28.04
CA THR A 683 6.62 -37.78 -26.80
C THR A 683 8.07 -37.74 -26.33
N LEU A 684 8.78 -38.88 -26.37
CA LEU A 684 10.17 -38.99 -25.95
C LEU A 684 11.10 -38.20 -26.87
N ILE A 685 10.88 -38.29 -28.19
CA ILE A 685 11.63 -37.53 -29.20
C ILE A 685 11.43 -36.02 -28.99
N LEU A 686 10.19 -35.57 -28.73
CA LEU A 686 9.91 -34.16 -28.48
C LEU A 686 10.64 -33.64 -27.24
N GLN A 687 10.67 -34.42 -26.16
CA GLN A 687 11.41 -34.07 -24.94
C GLN A 687 12.92 -34.07 -25.17
N ALA A 688 13.43 -35.08 -25.87
CA ALA A 688 14.84 -35.21 -26.23
C ALA A 688 15.31 -34.06 -27.11
N ALA A 689 14.44 -33.60 -28.02
CA ALA A 689 14.70 -32.46 -28.91
C ALA A 689 14.86 -31.15 -28.12
N GLY A 690 14.04 -30.95 -27.09
CA GLY A 690 14.18 -29.79 -26.19
C GLY A 690 15.47 -29.80 -25.37
N GLN A 691 16.04 -30.99 -25.10
CA GLN A 691 17.24 -31.15 -24.27
C GLN A 691 18.51 -31.48 -25.08
N GLY A 692 18.45 -31.43 -26.42
CA GLY A 692 19.61 -31.64 -27.29
C GLY A 692 20.10 -33.10 -27.41
N GLN A 693 19.27 -34.08 -27.03
CA GLN A 693 19.66 -35.50 -26.92
C GLN A 693 19.60 -36.24 -28.26
N ILE A 694 20.47 -35.84 -29.18
CA ILE A 694 20.49 -36.39 -30.55
C ILE A 694 20.75 -37.90 -30.60
N LYS A 695 21.53 -38.45 -29.65
CA LYS A 695 21.84 -39.88 -29.60
C LYS A 695 20.58 -40.72 -29.35
N ILE A 696 19.75 -40.26 -28.40
CA ILE A 696 18.49 -40.93 -28.06
C ILE A 696 17.51 -40.81 -29.22
N ILE A 697 17.40 -39.64 -29.84
CA ILE A 697 16.54 -39.46 -31.01
C ILE A 697 16.95 -40.43 -32.13
N LYS A 698 18.23 -40.50 -32.47
CA LYS A 698 18.74 -41.45 -33.49
C LYS A 698 18.43 -42.89 -33.10
N TYR A 699 18.71 -43.28 -31.86
CA TYR A 699 18.42 -44.61 -31.36
C TYR A 699 16.93 -44.98 -31.51
N LEU A 700 16.01 -44.08 -31.12
CA LEU A 700 14.58 -44.33 -31.21
C LEU A 700 14.09 -44.45 -32.66
N LEU A 701 14.56 -43.57 -33.54
CA LEU A 701 14.21 -43.61 -34.97
C LEU A 701 14.74 -44.90 -35.61
N ASP A 702 16.00 -45.27 -35.34
CA ASP A 702 16.65 -46.43 -35.97
C ASP A 702 16.13 -47.77 -35.41
N THR A 703 15.86 -47.86 -34.11
CA THR A 703 15.48 -49.13 -33.45
C THR A 703 14.00 -49.47 -33.65
N TYR A 704 13.13 -48.46 -33.65
CA TYR A 704 11.67 -48.66 -33.77
C TYR A 704 11.13 -48.43 -35.18
N ASP A 705 12.01 -48.12 -36.16
CA ASP A 705 11.63 -47.74 -37.54
C ASP A 705 10.53 -46.65 -37.58
N TYR A 706 10.58 -45.74 -36.60
CA TYR A 706 9.57 -44.70 -36.42
C TYR A 706 9.88 -43.51 -37.33
N GLU A 707 8.92 -43.14 -38.19
CA GLU A 707 9.03 -41.99 -39.08
C GLU A 707 8.09 -40.85 -38.62
N PRO A 708 8.62 -39.75 -38.04
CA PRO A 708 7.79 -38.65 -37.56
C PRO A 708 6.99 -38.01 -38.69
N SER A 709 5.71 -37.77 -38.45
CA SER A 709 4.83 -37.03 -39.36
C SER A 709 5.29 -35.58 -39.51
N THR A 710 4.84 -34.88 -40.56
CA THR A 710 5.14 -33.45 -40.74
C THR A 710 4.71 -32.62 -39.53
N ALA A 711 3.58 -32.95 -38.89
CA ALA A 711 3.10 -32.25 -37.70
C ALA A 711 4.06 -32.42 -36.51
N GLU A 712 4.59 -33.63 -36.30
CA GLU A 712 5.56 -33.92 -35.24
C GLU A 712 6.91 -33.25 -35.53
N VAL A 713 7.39 -33.26 -36.77
CA VAL A 713 8.60 -32.53 -37.17
C VAL A 713 8.47 -31.03 -36.87
N ILE A 714 7.30 -30.43 -37.11
CA ILE A 714 7.04 -29.03 -36.75
C ILE A 714 7.16 -28.82 -35.22
N GLN A 715 6.61 -29.73 -34.41
CA GLN A 715 6.67 -29.63 -32.96
C GLN A 715 8.11 -29.80 -32.45
N ILE A 716 8.84 -30.78 -32.98
CA ILE A 716 10.24 -31.08 -32.67
C ILE A 716 11.12 -29.87 -32.98
N LEU A 717 11.01 -29.30 -34.18
CA LEU A 717 11.78 -28.11 -34.58
C LEU A 717 11.43 -26.90 -33.71
N ASN A 718 10.15 -26.65 -33.44
CA ASN A 718 9.74 -25.58 -32.53
C ASN A 718 10.35 -25.76 -31.13
N GLN A 719 10.35 -26.99 -30.61
CA GLN A 719 10.87 -27.29 -29.29
C GLN A 719 12.39 -27.16 -29.23
N ALA A 720 13.11 -27.64 -30.24
CA ALA A 720 14.56 -27.47 -30.37
C ALA A 720 14.95 -25.99 -30.48
N ILE A 721 14.23 -25.21 -31.29
CA ILE A 721 14.46 -23.75 -31.43
C ILE A 721 14.24 -23.06 -30.09
N LYS A 722 13.11 -23.32 -29.40
CA LYS A 722 12.82 -22.69 -28.09
C LYS A 722 13.88 -22.93 -27.02
N ASN A 723 14.62 -24.04 -27.12
CA ASN A 723 15.66 -24.42 -26.17
C ASN A 723 17.08 -24.28 -26.74
N ASN A 724 17.25 -23.57 -27.86
CA ASN A 724 18.53 -23.32 -28.53
C ASN A 724 19.34 -24.59 -28.88
N GLN A 725 18.68 -25.63 -29.40
CA GLN A 725 19.29 -26.92 -29.73
C GLN A 725 19.61 -27.03 -31.23
N LEU A 726 20.68 -26.37 -31.68
CA LEU A 726 21.08 -26.32 -33.10
C LEU A 726 21.30 -27.71 -33.71
N ASN A 727 21.98 -28.61 -33.00
CA ASN A 727 22.26 -29.98 -33.47
C ASN A 727 20.99 -30.78 -33.84
N ILE A 728 19.88 -30.55 -33.14
CA ILE A 728 18.58 -31.18 -33.45
C ILE A 728 17.94 -30.53 -34.66
N VAL A 729 17.99 -29.20 -34.77
CA VAL A 729 17.50 -28.46 -35.94
C VAL A 729 18.23 -28.92 -37.20
N GLU A 730 19.57 -28.99 -37.15
CA GLU A 730 20.41 -29.49 -38.24
C GLU A 730 20.04 -30.90 -38.65
N TYR A 731 19.85 -31.80 -37.68
CA TYR A 731 19.49 -33.18 -37.95
C TYR A 731 18.14 -33.28 -38.68
N PHE A 732 17.08 -32.65 -38.17
CA PHE A 732 15.77 -32.74 -38.79
C PHE A 732 15.69 -31.99 -40.14
N TYR A 733 16.41 -30.88 -40.33
CA TYR A 733 16.47 -30.19 -41.63
C TYR A 733 17.19 -31.01 -42.71
N ASN A 734 18.19 -31.81 -42.34
CA ASN A 734 18.98 -32.58 -43.29
C ASN A 734 18.41 -33.98 -43.56
N PHE A 735 17.78 -34.61 -42.56
CA PHE A 735 17.37 -36.02 -42.61
C PHE A 735 15.85 -36.25 -42.65
N SER A 736 15.01 -35.26 -42.35
CA SER A 736 13.55 -35.47 -42.39
C SER A 736 13.01 -35.48 -43.82
N ARG A 737 12.26 -36.53 -44.18
CA ARG A 737 11.49 -36.60 -45.43
C ARG A 737 10.21 -35.75 -45.37
N ASN A 738 9.70 -35.54 -44.17
CA ASN A 738 8.42 -34.89 -43.89
C ASN A 738 8.60 -33.41 -43.51
N MET A 739 9.43 -32.68 -44.27
CA MET A 739 9.73 -31.29 -43.96
C MET A 739 8.48 -30.37 -44.02
N PRO A 740 8.36 -29.39 -43.11
CA PRO A 740 7.23 -28.45 -43.12
C PRO A 740 7.17 -27.59 -44.38
N ASN A 741 5.99 -27.07 -44.68
CA ASN A 741 5.84 -26.10 -45.77
C ASN A 741 6.53 -24.76 -45.46
N GLN A 742 6.72 -23.94 -46.49
CA GLN A 742 7.42 -22.64 -46.40
C GLN A 742 6.78 -21.66 -45.40
N SER A 743 5.45 -21.66 -45.26
CA SER A 743 4.77 -20.80 -44.28
C SER A 743 5.20 -21.13 -42.85
N VAL A 744 5.33 -22.43 -42.54
CA VAL A 744 5.78 -22.89 -41.23
C VAL A 744 7.28 -22.66 -41.03
N ILE A 745 8.10 -22.87 -42.06
CA ILE A 745 9.54 -22.55 -42.03
C ILE A 745 9.75 -21.07 -41.69
N HIS A 746 8.98 -20.15 -42.30
CA HIS A 746 9.04 -18.73 -41.96
C HIS A 746 8.70 -18.46 -40.49
N LYS A 747 7.72 -19.17 -39.92
CA LYS A 747 7.35 -19.05 -38.50
C LYS A 747 8.47 -19.56 -37.59
N LEU A 748 9.07 -20.71 -37.92
CA LEU A 748 10.18 -21.29 -37.17
C LEU A 748 11.40 -20.35 -37.18
N PHE A 749 11.76 -19.82 -38.35
CA PHE A 749 12.84 -18.85 -38.51
C PHE A 749 12.57 -17.56 -37.71
N ASN A 750 11.38 -16.97 -37.83
CA ASN A 750 11.02 -15.79 -37.05
C ASN A 750 11.07 -16.06 -35.54
N SER A 751 10.64 -17.25 -35.10
CA SER A 751 10.75 -17.65 -33.69
C SER A 751 12.20 -17.71 -33.21
N ALA A 752 13.14 -18.20 -34.03
CA ALA A 752 14.56 -18.20 -33.67
C ALA A 752 15.12 -16.77 -33.55
N VAL A 753 14.72 -15.88 -34.47
CA VAL A 753 15.10 -14.46 -34.47
C VAL A 753 14.54 -13.72 -33.26
N GLU A 754 13.26 -13.90 -32.95
CA GLU A 754 12.59 -13.27 -31.79
C GLU A 754 13.18 -13.72 -30.45
N LEU A 755 13.65 -14.97 -30.37
CA LEU A 755 14.33 -15.52 -29.19
C LEU A 755 15.82 -15.16 -29.13
N GLY A 756 16.38 -14.55 -30.18
CA GLY A 756 17.79 -14.19 -30.28
C GLY A 756 18.74 -15.38 -30.48
N PHE A 757 18.23 -16.53 -30.95
CA PHE A 757 19.03 -17.71 -31.25
C PHE A 757 19.59 -17.62 -32.67
N TRP A 758 20.55 -16.72 -32.85
CA TRP A 758 21.07 -16.32 -34.16
C TRP A 758 21.77 -17.43 -34.93
N ASP A 759 22.48 -18.35 -34.26
CA ASP A 759 23.13 -19.48 -34.94
C ASP A 759 22.09 -20.38 -35.63
N ILE A 760 20.96 -20.62 -34.97
CA ILE A 760 19.83 -21.37 -35.54
C ILE A 760 19.18 -20.59 -36.68
N ALA A 761 18.96 -19.28 -36.49
CA ALA A 761 18.40 -18.44 -37.55
C ALA A 761 19.29 -18.42 -38.80
N LEU A 762 20.61 -18.28 -38.63
CA LEU A 762 21.59 -18.31 -39.71
C LEU A 762 21.63 -19.67 -40.39
N PHE A 763 21.63 -20.77 -39.64
CA PHE A 763 21.55 -22.12 -40.19
C PHE A 763 20.29 -22.32 -41.06
N ILE A 764 19.12 -21.93 -40.55
CA ILE A 764 17.87 -22.03 -41.31
C ILE A 764 17.93 -21.13 -42.55
N ALA A 765 18.49 -19.92 -42.42
CA ALA A 765 18.62 -18.97 -43.53
C ALA A 765 19.55 -19.45 -44.65
N ASP A 766 20.61 -20.18 -44.30
CA ASP A 766 21.59 -20.73 -45.24
C ASP A 766 21.23 -22.14 -45.76
N SER A 767 20.04 -22.65 -45.41
CA SER A 767 19.58 -23.96 -45.85
C SER A 767 19.42 -24.02 -47.38
N GLU A 768 20.06 -24.98 -48.04
CA GLU A 768 19.96 -25.15 -49.51
C GLU A 768 18.55 -25.56 -49.98
N LYS A 769 17.88 -26.44 -49.22
CA LYS A 769 16.59 -27.03 -49.63
C LYS A 769 15.39 -26.19 -49.21
N HIS A 770 15.48 -25.55 -48.05
CA HIS A 770 14.35 -24.91 -47.39
C HIS A 770 14.69 -23.51 -46.83
N PRO A 771 15.31 -22.61 -47.61
CA PRO A 771 15.63 -21.28 -47.11
C PRO A 771 14.33 -20.46 -46.93
N PRO A 772 14.24 -19.62 -45.87
CA PRO A 772 13.20 -18.60 -45.74
C PRO A 772 13.23 -17.63 -46.93
N SER A 773 12.09 -16.98 -47.18
CA SER A 773 12.00 -15.94 -48.20
C SER A 773 12.92 -14.76 -47.86
N ARG A 774 13.46 -14.12 -48.91
CA ARG A 774 14.29 -12.91 -48.77
C ARG A 774 13.63 -11.83 -47.92
N SER A 775 12.32 -11.60 -48.07
CA SER A 775 11.61 -10.59 -47.26
C SER A 775 11.63 -10.92 -45.76
N THR A 776 11.55 -12.21 -45.41
CA THR A 776 11.66 -12.67 -44.03
C THR A 776 13.08 -12.45 -43.48
N ILE A 777 14.12 -12.79 -44.26
CA ILE A 777 15.52 -12.57 -43.91
C ILE A 777 15.82 -11.06 -43.75
N GLU A 778 15.32 -10.20 -44.64
CA GLU A 778 15.51 -8.75 -44.56
C GLU A 778 14.86 -8.14 -43.30
N LYS A 779 13.71 -8.67 -42.87
CA LYS A 779 13.09 -8.29 -41.59
C LYS A 779 13.94 -8.74 -40.41
N ALA A 780 14.47 -9.96 -40.43
CA ALA A 780 15.36 -10.47 -39.39
C ALA A 780 16.68 -9.68 -39.31
N PHE A 781 17.27 -9.34 -40.45
CA PHE A 781 18.44 -8.47 -40.54
C PHE A 781 18.17 -7.10 -39.91
N THR A 782 17.03 -6.49 -40.24
CA THR A 782 16.61 -5.22 -39.63
C THR A 782 16.42 -5.36 -38.12
N HIS A 783 15.87 -6.50 -37.66
CA HIS A 783 15.75 -6.79 -36.23
C HIS A 783 17.11 -6.90 -35.56
N ALA A 784 18.04 -7.68 -36.12
CA ALA A 784 19.42 -7.82 -35.64
C ALA A 784 20.15 -6.47 -35.55
N ALA A 785 19.97 -5.59 -36.55
CA ALA A 785 20.52 -4.23 -36.52
C ALA A 785 19.94 -3.36 -35.40
N ASN A 786 18.65 -3.48 -35.12
CA ASN A 786 18.00 -2.74 -34.03
C ASN A 786 18.39 -3.28 -32.65
N THR A 787 18.65 -4.58 -32.53
CA THR A 787 19.08 -5.25 -31.28
C THR A 787 20.60 -5.36 -31.13
N MET A 788 21.36 -4.72 -32.03
CA MET A 788 22.82 -4.65 -32.04
C MET A 788 23.55 -6.01 -32.09
N GLN A 789 23.00 -6.96 -32.84
CA GLN A 789 23.54 -8.33 -32.96
C GLN A 789 24.45 -8.41 -34.19
N LEU A 790 25.71 -8.01 -34.01
CA LEU A 790 26.66 -7.74 -35.10
C LEU A 790 27.03 -8.99 -35.89
N GLU A 791 27.27 -10.10 -35.19
CA GLU A 791 27.63 -11.39 -35.78
C GLU A 791 26.49 -11.92 -36.65
N ALA A 792 25.25 -11.78 -36.18
CA ALA A 792 24.06 -12.16 -36.96
C ALA A 792 23.92 -11.32 -38.22
N MET A 793 24.18 -10.01 -38.14
CA MET A 793 24.15 -9.12 -39.30
C MET A 793 25.19 -9.50 -40.34
N GLN A 794 26.44 -9.76 -39.91
CA GLN A 794 27.50 -10.22 -40.78
C GLN A 794 27.14 -11.56 -41.43
N GLY A 795 26.65 -12.51 -40.62
CA GLY A 795 26.21 -13.83 -41.08
C GLY A 795 25.11 -13.75 -42.14
N PHE A 796 24.10 -12.88 -41.95
CA PHE A 796 23.05 -12.67 -42.94
C PHE A 796 23.58 -12.09 -44.26
N CYS A 797 24.61 -11.25 -44.21
CA CYS A 797 25.25 -10.71 -45.42
C CYS A 797 26.12 -11.73 -46.15
N THR A 798 26.55 -12.81 -45.48
CA THR A 798 27.37 -13.88 -46.07
C THR A 798 26.55 -15.09 -46.56
N LEU A 799 25.22 -15.05 -46.47
CA LEU A 799 24.35 -16.17 -46.88
C LEU A 799 24.55 -16.55 -48.35
N SER A 800 24.53 -17.86 -48.61
CA SER A 800 24.59 -18.43 -49.97
C SER A 800 23.34 -18.10 -50.80
N THR A 801 22.18 -17.99 -50.14
CA THR A 801 20.90 -17.67 -50.78
C THR A 801 20.18 -16.56 -50.03
N ASN A 802 19.37 -15.77 -50.76
CA ASN A 802 18.50 -14.74 -50.19
C ASN A 802 19.17 -13.69 -49.27
N ALA A 803 20.47 -13.42 -49.44
CA ALA A 803 21.19 -12.34 -48.75
C ALA A 803 20.41 -11.00 -48.85
N PRO A 804 20.43 -10.17 -47.78
CA PRO A 804 19.70 -8.90 -47.74
C PRO A 804 20.08 -7.98 -48.89
N GLN A 805 19.08 -7.30 -49.47
CA GLN A 805 19.37 -6.32 -50.52
C GLN A 805 20.17 -5.12 -49.99
N PRO A 806 21.02 -4.49 -50.84
CA PRO A 806 21.74 -3.27 -50.48
C PRO A 806 20.82 -2.18 -49.92
N LYS A 807 19.59 -2.05 -50.46
CA LYS A 807 18.60 -1.08 -49.97
C LYS A 807 18.23 -1.26 -48.49
N VAL A 808 18.18 -2.50 -48.00
CA VAL A 808 17.88 -2.81 -46.60
C VAL A 808 19.09 -2.52 -45.72
N ILE A 809 20.29 -2.90 -46.16
CA ILE A 809 21.57 -2.56 -45.50
C ILE A 809 21.69 -1.04 -45.35
N HIS A 810 21.42 -0.28 -46.42
CA HIS A 810 21.42 1.19 -46.40
C HIS A 810 20.43 1.77 -45.38
N ARG A 811 19.21 1.22 -45.30
CA ARG A 811 18.20 1.66 -44.33
C ARG A 811 18.63 1.35 -42.90
N ALA A 812 19.20 0.17 -42.66
CA ALA A 812 19.74 -0.21 -41.36
C ALA A 812 20.86 0.72 -40.92
N LEU A 813 21.78 1.10 -41.82
CA LEU A 813 22.86 2.03 -41.54
C LEU A 813 22.34 3.41 -41.14
N ILE A 814 21.40 3.96 -41.93
CA ILE A 814 20.77 5.26 -41.63
C ILE A 814 20.07 5.19 -40.27
N LYS A 815 19.37 4.09 -39.97
CA LYS A 815 18.66 3.91 -38.70
C LYS A 815 19.62 3.77 -37.52
N ALA A 816 20.71 3.03 -37.65
CA ALA A 816 21.74 2.90 -36.63
C ALA A 816 22.39 4.26 -36.32
N CYS A 817 22.64 5.07 -37.35
CA CYS A 817 23.13 6.44 -37.20
C CYS A 817 22.12 7.36 -36.52
N GLN A 818 20.83 7.21 -36.81
CA GLN A 818 19.75 7.94 -36.12
C GLN A 818 19.67 7.58 -34.63
N LEU A 819 19.82 6.29 -34.29
CA LEU A 819 19.65 5.76 -32.93
C LEU A 819 20.91 5.87 -32.05
N GLY A 820 22.09 6.09 -32.63
CA GLY A 820 23.33 6.19 -31.86
C GLY A 820 24.05 4.86 -31.66
N HIS A 821 23.75 3.84 -32.47
CA HIS A 821 24.34 2.51 -32.33
C HIS A 821 25.68 2.40 -33.06
N LEU A 822 26.75 2.98 -32.49
CA LEU A 822 28.09 2.99 -33.11
C LEU A 822 28.59 1.59 -33.56
N PRO A 823 28.49 0.51 -32.76
CA PRO A 823 28.97 -0.81 -33.18
C PRO A 823 28.25 -1.35 -34.42
N THR A 824 26.95 -1.08 -34.54
CA THR A 824 26.15 -1.44 -35.71
C THR A 824 26.58 -0.63 -36.93
N VAL A 825 26.89 0.65 -36.76
CA VAL A 825 27.42 1.49 -37.85
C VAL A 825 28.77 0.97 -38.33
N GLN A 826 29.68 0.63 -37.41
CA GLN A 826 30.99 0.06 -37.75
C GLN A 826 30.83 -1.26 -38.51
N CYS A 827 30.04 -2.19 -37.96
CA CYS A 827 29.76 -3.47 -38.60
C CYS A 827 29.17 -3.32 -40.01
N LEU A 828 28.18 -2.43 -40.20
CA LEU A 828 27.55 -2.20 -41.50
C LEU A 828 28.49 -1.50 -42.50
N TYR A 829 29.40 -0.68 -42.00
CA TYR A 829 30.40 0.01 -42.79
C TYR A 829 31.48 -0.94 -43.32
N ASP A 830 31.78 -1.99 -42.56
CA ASP A 830 32.80 -2.99 -42.89
C ASP A 830 32.26 -4.13 -43.77
N ILE A 831 30.97 -4.11 -44.14
CA ILE A 831 30.39 -5.09 -45.08
C ILE A 831 31.02 -4.90 -46.47
N PRO A 832 31.33 -5.99 -47.23
CA PRO A 832 32.08 -5.91 -48.49
C PRO A 832 31.47 -5.07 -49.62
N GLU A 833 30.20 -4.67 -49.52
CA GLU A 833 29.53 -3.85 -50.52
C GLU A 833 29.86 -2.36 -50.36
N LYS A 834 30.32 -1.73 -51.45
CA LYS A 834 30.66 -0.31 -51.46
C LYS A 834 29.41 0.55 -51.22
N LEU A 835 29.30 1.13 -50.02
CA LEU A 835 28.21 2.04 -49.66
C LEU A 835 28.18 3.29 -50.56
N PRO A 836 27.05 3.64 -51.21
CA PRO A 836 26.95 4.84 -52.01
C PRO A 836 27.13 6.11 -51.17
N ARG A 837 27.84 7.10 -51.71
CA ARG A 837 28.11 8.39 -51.05
C ARG A 837 26.84 9.08 -50.52
N ALA A 838 25.74 9.07 -51.30
CA ALA A 838 24.48 9.68 -50.89
C ALA A 838 23.87 9.03 -49.62
N ILE A 839 24.13 7.74 -49.39
CA ILE A 839 23.68 7.04 -48.19
C ILE A 839 24.55 7.43 -46.99
N LEU A 840 25.86 7.52 -47.17
CA LEU A 840 26.78 7.99 -46.12
C LEU A 840 26.47 9.42 -45.70
N GLU A 841 26.19 10.31 -46.66
CA GLU A 841 25.80 11.70 -46.39
C GLU A 841 24.49 11.75 -45.58
N LYS A 842 23.48 10.97 -45.98
CA LYS A 842 22.21 10.88 -45.24
C LYS A 842 22.36 10.24 -43.86
N ALA A 843 23.21 9.23 -43.71
CA ALA A 843 23.49 8.58 -42.44
C ALA A 843 24.18 9.55 -41.46
N ALA A 844 25.19 10.28 -41.95
CA ALA A 844 25.86 11.33 -41.20
C ALA A 844 24.89 12.48 -40.83
N GLU A 845 24.01 12.91 -41.74
CA GLU A 845 22.96 13.88 -41.43
C GLU A 845 22.06 13.40 -40.27
N GLN A 846 21.62 12.14 -40.28
CA GLN A 846 20.82 11.60 -39.16
C GLN A 846 21.60 11.54 -37.85
N ALA A 847 22.89 11.19 -37.87
CA ALA A 847 23.72 11.22 -36.67
C ALA A 847 23.88 12.65 -36.12
N ILE A 848 24.05 13.63 -37.00
CA ILE A 848 24.13 15.07 -36.68
C ILE A 848 22.83 15.56 -36.03
N VAL A 849 21.68 15.33 -36.66
CA VAL A 849 20.38 15.78 -36.15
C VAL A 849 20.12 15.23 -34.74
N ASN A 850 20.55 13.99 -34.47
CA ASN A 850 20.32 13.34 -33.19
C ASN A 850 21.43 13.52 -32.15
N GLY A 851 22.57 14.13 -32.51
CA GLY A 851 23.62 14.48 -31.54
C GLY A 851 24.71 13.43 -31.33
N HIS A 852 24.84 12.42 -32.20
CA HIS A 852 25.71 11.25 -31.98
C HIS A 852 27.16 11.50 -32.43
N LYS A 853 27.94 12.22 -31.61
CA LYS A 853 29.31 12.67 -31.91
C LYS A 853 30.25 11.54 -32.33
N GLU A 854 30.19 10.40 -31.66
CA GLU A 854 31.10 9.27 -31.88
C GLU A 854 30.89 8.64 -33.26
N ILE A 855 29.63 8.55 -33.70
CA ILE A 855 29.26 8.08 -35.05
C ILE A 855 29.71 9.08 -36.11
N ILE A 856 29.50 10.37 -35.86
CA ILE A 856 29.95 11.43 -36.77
C ILE A 856 31.48 11.36 -36.90
N SER A 857 32.20 11.28 -35.79
CA SER A 857 33.66 11.14 -35.81
C SER A 857 34.10 9.89 -36.57
N TYR A 858 33.43 8.76 -36.37
CA TYR A 858 33.75 7.53 -37.10
C TYR A 858 33.52 7.70 -38.61
N LEU A 859 32.33 8.15 -39.03
CA LEU A 859 32.01 8.33 -40.44
C LEU A 859 32.90 9.36 -41.14
N TYR A 860 33.34 10.40 -40.43
CA TYR A 860 34.24 11.44 -40.95
C TYR A 860 35.71 11.01 -41.00
N ASN A 861 36.16 10.11 -40.11
CA ASN A 861 37.53 9.61 -40.08
C ASN A 861 37.75 8.38 -40.97
N SER A 862 36.71 7.56 -41.16
CA SER A 862 36.78 6.28 -41.87
C SER A 862 36.51 6.37 -43.38
N SER A 863 36.19 7.55 -43.92
CA SER A 863 35.88 7.71 -45.35
C SER A 863 37.13 8.01 -46.17
N PHE A 864 37.37 7.20 -47.22
CA PHE A 864 38.39 7.50 -48.24
C PHE A 864 38.07 8.78 -49.04
N ASP A 865 36.80 9.21 -49.01
CA ASP A 865 36.31 10.50 -49.48
C ASP A 865 35.72 11.26 -48.27
N SER A 866 36.45 12.19 -47.68
CA SER A 866 35.94 13.04 -46.58
C SER A 866 34.57 13.64 -46.96
N PRO A 867 33.55 13.63 -46.09
CA PRO A 867 32.25 14.23 -46.40
C PRO A 867 32.44 15.67 -46.89
N ASN A 868 31.67 16.09 -47.91
CA ASN A 868 31.82 17.41 -48.54
C ASN A 868 31.70 18.51 -47.47
N GLN A 869 32.46 19.60 -47.61
CA GLN A 869 32.37 20.80 -46.78
C GLN A 869 30.92 21.28 -46.58
N SER A 870 30.05 21.05 -47.57
CA SER A 870 28.60 21.27 -47.48
C SER A 870 27.95 20.55 -46.28
N LEU A 871 28.26 19.26 -46.07
CA LEU A 871 27.70 18.46 -44.98
C LEU A 871 28.26 18.89 -43.62
N ALA A 872 29.54 19.27 -43.55
CA ALA A 872 30.14 19.84 -42.35
C ALA A 872 29.50 21.19 -41.99
N ASN A 873 29.25 22.05 -42.98
CA ASN A 873 28.56 23.33 -42.80
C ASN A 873 27.10 23.12 -42.34
N GLN A 874 26.36 22.21 -42.98
CA GLN A 874 25.00 21.83 -42.56
C GLN A 874 25.00 21.20 -41.16
N GLY A 875 26.01 20.39 -40.85
CA GLY A 875 26.21 19.77 -39.55
C GLY A 875 26.39 20.81 -38.46
N PHE A 876 27.22 21.81 -38.71
CA PHE A 876 27.41 22.95 -37.84
C PHE A 876 26.10 23.72 -37.60
N ILE A 877 25.38 24.12 -38.67
CA ILE A 877 24.09 24.81 -38.54
C ILE A 877 23.08 23.99 -37.75
N THR A 878 23.00 22.69 -38.01
CA THR A 878 22.06 21.80 -37.34
C THR A 878 22.41 21.65 -35.86
N ALA A 879 23.70 21.55 -35.51
CA ALA A 879 24.16 21.53 -34.14
C ALA A 879 23.82 22.83 -33.39
N VAL A 880 23.95 24.00 -34.05
CA VAL A 880 23.54 25.31 -33.49
C VAL A 880 22.02 25.38 -33.30
N LYS A 881 21.23 25.03 -34.32
CA LYS A 881 19.76 24.97 -34.27
C LYS A 881 19.24 24.08 -33.14
N THR A 882 19.90 22.94 -32.91
CA THR A 882 19.50 21.95 -31.90
C THR A 882 20.14 22.17 -30.53
N GLY A 883 21.06 23.12 -30.39
CA GLY A 883 21.77 23.44 -29.15
C GLY A 883 22.70 22.34 -28.64
N LYS A 884 23.25 21.52 -29.54
CA LYS A 884 24.14 20.40 -29.19
C LYS A 884 25.60 20.89 -29.09
N GLY A 885 25.95 21.49 -27.94
CA GLY A 885 27.28 22.08 -27.69
C GLY A 885 28.47 21.20 -28.08
N THR A 886 28.43 19.90 -27.78
CA THR A 886 29.50 18.95 -28.12
C THR A 886 29.71 18.76 -29.62
N LEU A 887 28.65 18.86 -30.43
CA LEU A 887 28.74 18.84 -31.88
C LEU A 887 29.22 20.17 -32.44
N ILE A 888 28.81 21.28 -31.82
CA ILE A 888 29.29 22.62 -32.17
C ILE A 888 30.80 22.67 -32.00
N GLU A 889 31.33 22.24 -30.85
CA GLU A 889 32.78 22.14 -30.61
C GLU A 889 33.46 21.17 -31.57
N PHE A 890 32.85 20.02 -31.84
CA PHE A 890 33.41 19.03 -32.78
C PHE A 890 33.54 19.61 -34.19
N PHE A 891 32.46 20.12 -34.78
CA PHE A 891 32.49 20.75 -36.10
C PHE A 891 33.35 22.01 -36.12
N TYR A 892 33.38 22.78 -35.03
CA TYR A 892 34.25 23.95 -34.88
C TYR A 892 35.73 23.56 -34.91
N SER A 893 36.13 22.54 -34.14
CA SER A 893 37.50 22.05 -34.11
C SER A 893 37.96 21.48 -35.46
N MET A 894 37.03 20.86 -36.19
CA MET A 894 37.28 20.27 -37.51
C MET A 894 37.28 21.30 -38.64
N ALA A 895 36.47 22.36 -38.54
CA ALA A 895 36.24 23.33 -39.60
C ALA A 895 37.13 24.58 -39.51
N LYS A 896 38.25 24.52 -38.77
CA LYS A 896 39.16 25.63 -38.45
C LYS A 896 39.62 26.49 -39.64
N ASN A 897 39.39 26.09 -40.90
CA ASN A 897 39.72 26.87 -42.09
C ASN A 897 38.66 26.87 -43.23
N LYS A 898 37.39 26.45 -43.03
CA LYS A 898 36.45 26.28 -44.18
C LYS A 898 34.95 26.58 -43.95
N LEU A 899 34.53 27.18 -42.83
CA LEU A 899 33.12 27.61 -42.69
C LEU A 899 32.82 28.77 -43.66
N THR A 900 31.73 28.67 -44.43
CA THR A 900 31.33 29.76 -45.35
C THR A 900 30.70 30.93 -44.59
N GLN A 901 30.80 32.14 -45.14
CA GLN A 901 30.19 33.34 -44.54
C GLN A 901 28.66 33.20 -44.38
N HIS A 902 28.00 32.54 -45.33
CA HIS A 902 26.57 32.22 -45.23
C HIS A 902 26.27 31.34 -44.02
N THR A 903 27.07 30.30 -43.80
CA THR A 903 26.97 29.40 -42.62
C THR A 903 27.19 30.16 -41.32
N LEU A 904 28.17 31.07 -41.26
CA LEU A 904 28.40 31.88 -40.07
C LEU A 904 27.19 32.77 -39.75
N ASN A 905 26.64 33.45 -40.77
CA ASN A 905 25.48 34.33 -40.60
C ASN A 905 24.24 33.56 -40.13
N GLU A 906 23.97 32.39 -40.71
CA GLU A 906 22.88 31.53 -40.26
C GLU A 906 23.10 31.02 -38.84
N ALA A 907 24.33 30.60 -38.49
CA ALA A 907 24.65 30.17 -37.13
C ALA A 907 24.40 31.29 -36.12
N MET A 908 24.82 32.53 -36.41
CA MET A 908 24.55 33.69 -35.57
C MET A 908 23.04 33.94 -35.42
N TYR A 909 22.27 33.87 -36.50
CA TYR A 909 20.81 34.01 -36.45
C TYR A 909 20.17 32.98 -35.50
N TRP A 910 20.54 31.70 -35.61
CA TRP A 910 19.99 30.65 -34.76
C TRP A 910 20.48 30.73 -33.32
N ALA A 911 21.73 31.13 -33.08
CA ALA A 911 22.26 31.39 -31.74
C ALA A 911 21.46 32.48 -31.02
N VAL A 912 21.10 33.58 -31.70
CA VAL A 912 20.22 34.63 -31.16
C VAL A 912 18.83 34.09 -30.86
N LYS A 913 18.23 33.37 -31.81
CA LYS A 913 16.87 32.84 -31.68
C LYS A 913 16.74 31.86 -30.51
N HIS A 914 17.79 31.08 -30.24
CA HIS A 914 17.82 30.07 -29.17
C HIS A 914 18.50 30.51 -27.87
N ALA A 915 18.87 31.80 -27.72
CA ALA A 915 19.51 32.35 -26.50
C ALA A 915 20.86 31.69 -26.14
N GLN A 916 21.68 31.39 -27.15
CA GLN A 916 23.01 30.82 -26.94
C GLN A 916 24.04 31.96 -26.90
N ASP A 917 24.01 32.74 -25.81
CA ASP A 917 24.79 33.98 -25.66
C ASP A 917 26.31 33.73 -25.80
N ASP A 918 26.84 32.74 -25.08
CA ASP A 918 28.26 32.35 -25.15
C ASP A 918 28.69 31.92 -26.54
N LEU A 919 27.82 31.18 -27.25
CA LEU A 919 28.08 30.76 -28.61
C LEU A 919 28.06 31.95 -29.57
N PHE A 920 27.10 32.87 -29.41
CA PHE A 920 27.01 34.08 -30.22
C PHE A 920 28.29 34.93 -30.08
N ILE A 921 28.78 35.08 -28.85
CA ILE A 921 30.04 35.77 -28.53
C ILE A 921 31.22 35.01 -29.16
N THR A 922 31.30 33.69 -28.99
CA THR A 922 32.38 32.86 -29.57
C THR A 922 32.39 32.91 -31.10
N LEU A 923 31.22 32.83 -31.74
CA LEU A 923 31.05 32.96 -33.20
C LEU A 923 31.52 34.32 -33.71
N ARG A 924 31.34 35.38 -32.92
CA ARG A 924 31.79 36.73 -33.27
C ARG A 924 33.30 36.90 -33.16
N HIS A 925 33.94 36.25 -32.20
CA HIS A 925 35.39 36.34 -31.96
C HIS A 925 36.25 35.48 -32.89
N LEU A 926 35.64 34.64 -33.73
CA LEU A 926 36.34 33.95 -34.81
C LEU A 926 36.98 34.95 -35.78
N GLU A 927 38.31 34.93 -35.90
CA GLU A 927 39.11 35.81 -36.79
C GLU A 927 38.84 35.61 -38.31
N LEU A 928 37.88 34.76 -38.67
CA LEU A 928 37.48 34.49 -40.05
C LEU A 928 36.20 35.26 -40.41
N ASN A 929 36.38 36.34 -41.18
CA ASN A 929 35.34 37.19 -41.77
C ASN A 929 34.42 37.88 -40.75
N SER A 930 34.79 39.10 -40.33
CA SER A 930 33.91 39.97 -39.53
C SER A 930 32.49 40.04 -40.14
N PRO A 931 31.43 39.76 -39.35
CA PRO A 931 30.07 39.81 -39.87
C PRO A 931 29.76 41.20 -40.42
N SER A 932 29.04 41.28 -41.54
CA SER A 932 28.72 42.57 -42.15
C SER A 932 27.85 43.41 -41.22
N LYS A 933 27.92 44.75 -41.34
CA LYS A 933 27.06 45.66 -40.56
C LYS A 933 25.57 45.32 -40.67
N LEU A 934 25.15 44.74 -41.81
CA LEU A 934 23.79 44.27 -42.03
C LEU A 934 23.42 43.09 -41.12
N VAL A 935 24.32 42.12 -40.96
CA VAL A 935 24.11 40.93 -40.11
C VAL A 935 24.06 41.32 -38.64
N ILE A 936 24.92 42.24 -38.22
CA ILE A 936 24.91 42.80 -36.85
C ILE A 936 23.60 43.53 -36.58
N ARG A 937 23.11 44.35 -37.51
CA ARG A 937 21.80 44.98 -37.42
C ARG A 937 20.66 43.96 -37.31
N GLN A 938 20.68 42.92 -38.15
CA GLN A 938 19.66 41.88 -38.14
C GLN A 938 19.68 41.07 -36.84
N ALA A 939 20.87 40.72 -36.34
CA ALA A 939 21.06 40.04 -35.06
C ALA A 939 20.54 40.89 -33.90
N PHE A 940 20.82 42.19 -33.89
CA PHE A 940 20.29 43.13 -32.89
C PHE A 940 18.76 43.17 -32.89
N LEU A 941 18.13 43.39 -34.05
CA LEU A 941 16.67 43.44 -34.16
C LEU A 941 16.03 42.10 -33.78
N LEU A 942 16.66 40.98 -34.16
CA LEU A 942 16.20 39.65 -33.78
C LEU A 942 16.35 39.39 -32.27
N ALA A 943 17.44 39.84 -31.65
CA ALA A 943 17.66 39.70 -30.23
C ALA A 943 16.63 40.51 -29.43
N VAL A 944 16.32 41.73 -29.88
CA VAL A 944 15.22 42.54 -29.34
C VAL A 944 13.88 41.82 -29.52
N LYS A 945 13.61 41.27 -30.70
CA LYS A 945 12.40 40.49 -30.99
C LYS A 945 12.24 39.27 -30.09
N CYS A 946 13.33 38.56 -29.84
CA CYS A 946 13.36 37.36 -29.01
C CYS A 946 13.55 37.66 -27.52
N GLY A 947 13.65 38.93 -27.12
CA GLY A 947 13.83 39.36 -25.74
C GLY A 947 15.18 38.97 -25.11
N LYS A 948 16.24 38.82 -25.92
CA LYS A 948 17.56 38.35 -25.47
C LYS A 948 18.46 39.50 -25.04
N LEU A 949 18.29 39.94 -23.78
CA LEU A 949 18.99 41.11 -23.26
C LEU A 949 20.51 40.94 -23.25
N GLY A 950 21.06 39.75 -22.97
CA GLY A 950 22.51 39.50 -22.96
C GLY A 950 23.18 39.75 -24.32
N ILE A 951 22.56 39.29 -25.41
CA ILE A 951 23.04 39.54 -26.77
C ILE A 951 22.86 41.01 -27.17
N VAL A 952 21.73 41.63 -26.81
CA VAL A 952 21.50 43.06 -27.08
C VAL A 952 22.54 43.91 -26.34
N ASP A 953 22.82 43.60 -25.08
CA ASP A 953 23.81 44.27 -24.25
C ASP A 953 25.21 44.11 -24.83
N TYR A 954 25.60 42.88 -25.20
CA TYR A 954 26.86 42.62 -25.88
C TYR A 954 27.01 43.42 -27.18
N LEU A 955 25.99 43.45 -28.04
CA LEU A 955 26.01 44.20 -29.30
C LEU A 955 26.03 45.73 -29.07
N CYS A 956 25.34 46.22 -28.05
CA CYS A 956 25.32 47.63 -27.67
C CYS A 956 26.60 48.09 -26.93
N LEU A 957 27.36 47.19 -26.34
CA LEU A 957 28.65 47.54 -25.72
C LEU A 957 29.80 47.45 -26.73
N ASN A 958 29.80 46.44 -27.59
CA ASN A 958 30.95 46.10 -28.42
C ASN A 958 30.80 46.43 -29.91
N GLU A 959 29.57 46.62 -30.43
CA GLU A 959 29.29 46.74 -31.87
C GLU A 959 28.45 47.98 -32.23
N MET A 960 28.44 49.01 -31.38
CA MET A 960 27.61 50.21 -31.62
C MET A 960 27.98 50.99 -32.88
N GLU A 961 29.22 50.93 -33.35
CA GLU A 961 29.63 51.53 -34.63
C GLU A 961 29.00 50.83 -35.85
N SER A 962 28.53 49.60 -35.67
CA SER A 962 27.84 48.80 -36.68
C SER A 962 26.32 48.98 -36.65
N LEU A 963 25.76 49.55 -35.57
CA LEU A 963 24.33 49.84 -35.41
C LEU A 963 24.03 51.30 -35.75
N ASN A 964 23.11 51.53 -36.69
CA ASN A 964 22.66 52.89 -37.02
C ASN A 964 21.45 53.30 -36.15
N GLN A 965 21.21 54.62 -36.05
CA GLN A 965 20.08 55.20 -35.31
C GLN A 965 18.74 54.54 -35.66
N SER A 966 18.52 54.23 -36.94
CA SER A 966 17.29 53.58 -37.41
C SER A 966 17.09 52.20 -36.78
N ALA A 967 18.15 51.40 -36.60
CA ALA A 967 18.05 50.07 -36.01
C ALA A 967 17.68 50.13 -34.51
N VAL A 968 18.25 51.08 -33.77
CA VAL A 968 17.95 51.29 -32.34
C VAL A 968 16.50 51.75 -32.15
N GLU A 969 16.02 52.67 -32.99
CA GLU A 969 14.64 53.13 -32.95
C GLU A 969 13.63 52.06 -33.35
N GLU A 970 13.95 51.28 -34.39
CA GLU A 970 13.17 50.12 -34.80
C GLU A 970 13.12 49.06 -33.68
N GLY A 971 14.26 48.81 -33.03
CA GLY A 971 14.36 47.96 -31.84
C GLY A 971 13.47 48.44 -30.69
N LEU A 972 13.48 49.74 -30.36
CA LEU A 972 12.61 50.30 -29.31
C LEU A 972 11.13 50.05 -29.63
N ILE A 973 10.70 50.41 -30.84
CA ILE A 973 9.29 50.23 -31.25
C ILE A 973 8.91 48.75 -31.21
N LEU A 974 9.83 47.86 -31.59
CA LEU A 974 9.62 46.42 -31.58
C LEU A 974 9.54 45.85 -30.16
N ALA A 975 10.39 46.29 -29.23
CA ALA A 975 10.35 45.92 -27.81
C ALA A 975 9.02 46.33 -27.16
N VAL A 976 8.53 47.54 -27.45
CA VAL A 976 7.21 48.00 -26.99
C VAL A 976 6.10 47.18 -27.62
N LYS A 977 6.14 46.92 -28.94
CA LYS A 977 5.12 46.10 -29.62
C LYS A 977 5.02 44.69 -29.03
N LEU A 978 6.14 44.10 -28.60
CA LEU A 978 6.21 42.76 -28.03
C LEU A 978 6.01 42.73 -26.51
N LYS A 979 5.67 43.87 -25.90
CA LYS A 979 5.45 44.01 -24.46
C LYS A 979 6.64 43.61 -23.59
N ASN A 980 7.87 43.93 -24.01
CA ASN A 980 9.08 43.68 -23.22
C ASN A 980 9.61 45.00 -22.60
N PRO A 981 9.17 45.37 -21.37
CA PRO A 981 9.49 46.66 -20.77
C PRO A 981 10.96 46.78 -20.37
N GLN A 982 11.61 45.68 -19.98
CA GLN A 982 13.04 45.69 -19.64
C GLN A 982 13.89 46.00 -20.87
N MET A 983 13.62 45.34 -22.00
CA MET A 983 14.29 45.61 -23.27
C MET A 983 14.03 47.04 -23.76
N ALA A 984 12.78 47.52 -23.66
CA ALA A 984 12.43 48.87 -24.07
C ALA A 984 13.10 49.95 -23.20
N ARG A 985 13.23 49.72 -21.88
CA ARG A 985 14.00 50.60 -20.97
C ARG A 985 15.49 50.60 -21.36
N TYR A 986 16.08 49.41 -21.52
CA TYR A 986 17.48 49.27 -21.89
C TYR A 986 17.82 50.00 -23.20
N VAL A 987 17.04 49.78 -24.27
CA VAL A 987 17.24 50.44 -25.58
C VAL A 987 17.03 51.97 -25.48
N CYS A 988 16.16 52.45 -24.59
CA CYS A 988 15.96 53.88 -24.35
C CYS A 988 17.12 54.55 -23.60
N GLU A 989 17.82 53.81 -22.75
CA GLU A 989 18.89 54.31 -21.88
C GLU A 989 20.29 54.24 -22.51
N LEU A 990 20.38 53.79 -23.78
CA LEU A 990 21.65 53.73 -24.50
C LEU A 990 22.33 55.12 -24.62
N PRO A 991 23.61 55.25 -24.25
CA PRO A 991 24.32 56.54 -24.23
C PRO A 991 24.60 57.08 -25.64
N THR A 992 24.66 56.19 -26.64
CA THR A 992 24.91 56.52 -28.05
C THR A 992 23.74 55.99 -28.88
N ASN A 993 23.36 56.71 -29.95
CA ASN A 993 22.17 56.42 -30.76
C ASN A 993 20.84 56.38 -29.98
N SER A 994 20.70 57.20 -28.92
CA SER A 994 19.47 57.25 -28.10
C SER A 994 18.23 57.57 -28.97
N PRO A 995 17.07 56.92 -28.76
CA PRO A 995 15.89 57.11 -29.59
C PRO A 995 15.45 58.57 -29.71
N GLN A 996 15.18 59.02 -30.94
CA GLN A 996 14.73 60.40 -31.20
C GLN A 996 13.29 60.63 -30.74
N LYS A 997 12.94 61.92 -30.57
CA LYS A 997 11.63 62.37 -30.08
C LYS A 997 10.45 61.80 -30.88
N LYS A 998 10.60 61.64 -32.19
CA LYS A 998 9.55 61.07 -33.07
C LYS A 998 9.30 59.59 -32.73
N SER A 999 10.35 58.80 -32.61
CA SER A 999 10.28 57.37 -32.32
C SER A 999 9.84 57.10 -30.88
N LEU A 1000 10.23 57.95 -29.91
CA LEU A 1000 9.69 57.93 -28.53
C LEU A 1000 8.19 58.22 -28.48
N ARG A 1001 7.67 59.18 -29.27
CA ARG A 1001 6.23 59.44 -29.37
C ARG A 1001 5.46 58.23 -29.91
N ILE A 1002 6.00 57.57 -30.93
CA ILE A 1002 5.42 56.35 -31.50
C ILE A 1002 5.45 55.21 -30.47
N ALA A 1003 6.55 55.07 -29.73
CA ALA A 1003 6.67 54.08 -28.66
C ALA A 1003 5.66 54.34 -27.53
N VAL A 1004 5.47 55.60 -27.08
CA VAL A 1004 4.47 55.98 -26.07
C VAL A 1004 3.05 55.67 -26.56
N SER A 1005 2.68 56.11 -27.77
CA SER A 1005 1.32 55.84 -28.30
C SER A 1005 1.06 54.34 -28.47
N LYS A 1006 2.08 53.57 -28.84
CA LYS A 1006 1.99 52.10 -28.93
C LYS A 1006 1.89 51.44 -27.55
N ALA A 1007 2.61 51.93 -26.53
CA ALA A 1007 2.53 51.42 -25.17
C ALA A 1007 1.14 51.68 -24.55
N VAL A 1008 0.60 52.88 -24.74
CA VAL A 1008 -0.77 53.24 -24.29
C VAL A 1008 -1.83 52.39 -24.99
N SER A 1009 -1.79 52.32 -26.32
CA SER A 1009 -2.78 51.53 -27.09
C SER A 1009 -2.70 50.02 -26.83
N SER A 1010 -1.60 49.51 -26.28
CA SER A 1010 -1.42 48.09 -25.93
C SER A 1010 -1.56 47.78 -24.43
N GLY A 1011 -1.95 48.78 -23.62
CA GLY A 1011 -2.22 48.65 -22.18
C GLY A 1011 -0.99 48.52 -21.28
N GLN A 1012 0.18 48.97 -21.73
CA GLN A 1012 1.43 48.90 -20.96
C GLN A 1012 1.66 50.19 -20.15
N ASN A 1013 0.81 50.43 -19.14
CA ASN A 1013 0.73 51.71 -18.43
C ASN A 1013 2.08 52.14 -17.80
N GLU A 1014 2.76 51.25 -17.06
CA GLU A 1014 4.05 51.58 -16.44
C GLU A 1014 5.17 51.88 -17.45
N LEU A 1015 5.17 51.21 -18.60
CA LEU A 1015 6.14 51.47 -19.66
C LEU A 1015 5.78 52.76 -20.42
N ALA A 1016 4.49 53.03 -20.61
CA ALA A 1016 4.00 54.26 -21.20
C ALA A 1016 4.33 55.47 -20.31
N ASP A 1017 4.18 55.34 -19.00
CA ASP A 1017 4.55 56.37 -18.01
C ASP A 1017 6.06 56.63 -18.06
N TYR A 1018 6.88 55.57 -18.03
CA TYR A 1018 8.33 55.67 -18.16
C TYR A 1018 8.77 56.31 -19.49
N LEU A 1019 8.24 55.85 -20.63
CA LEU A 1019 8.57 56.40 -21.95
C LEU A 1019 8.07 57.85 -22.10
N SER A 1020 6.95 58.19 -21.45
CA SER A 1020 6.45 59.56 -21.38
C SER A 1020 7.39 60.42 -20.55
N GLU A 1021 7.85 59.94 -19.39
CA GLU A 1021 8.86 60.63 -18.58
C GLU A 1021 10.14 60.89 -19.38
N GLN A 1022 10.64 59.90 -20.12
CA GLN A 1022 11.81 60.06 -21.01
C GLN A 1022 11.54 61.04 -22.17
N LEU A 1023 10.33 61.06 -22.72
CA LEU A 1023 9.89 62.05 -23.71
C LEU A 1023 9.80 63.47 -23.12
N HIS A 1024 9.40 63.60 -21.85
CA HIS A 1024 9.26 64.85 -21.11
C HIS A 1024 10.61 65.39 -20.61
N ARG A 1025 11.55 64.52 -20.23
CA ARG A 1025 12.95 64.90 -19.94
C ARG A 1025 13.63 65.55 -21.15
N LYS A 1026 13.17 65.27 -22.38
CA LYS A 1026 13.58 65.97 -23.61
C LYS A 1026 12.74 67.25 -23.92
N LYS A 1027 11.87 67.73 -23.01
CA LYS A 1027 11.03 68.95 -23.11
C LYS A 1027 11.21 69.87 -21.87
N SER A 1028 12.23 70.72 -21.78
CA SER A 1028 12.31 72.08 -21.15
C SER A 1028 13.76 72.58 -21.28
N PRO A 1029 14.08 73.89 -21.48
CA PRO A 1029 13.54 75.06 -20.73
C PRO A 1029 12.75 76.10 -21.54
N GLN A 1030 12.02 76.92 -20.80
CA GLN A 1030 10.83 77.76 -21.09
C GLN A 1030 11.05 79.02 -21.96
N GLN A 1031 9.93 79.48 -22.56
CA GLN A 1031 9.73 80.82 -23.14
C GLN A 1031 9.60 81.92 -22.05
N THR A 1032 10.24 83.07 -22.29
CA THR A 1032 9.75 84.42 -21.94
C THR A 1032 8.82 84.89 -23.09
N VAL A 1033 7.51 85.10 -22.86
CA VAL A 1033 6.81 86.39 -22.57
C VAL A 1033 6.92 87.33 -23.80
N ASP A 1034 5.86 87.69 -24.56
CA ASP A 1034 4.57 88.30 -24.17
C ASP A 1034 3.37 87.90 -25.06
N SER A 1035 2.19 88.09 -24.47
CA SER A 1035 0.82 87.82 -24.89
C SER A 1035 -0.01 89.10 -25.02
N GLU A 1036 -1.11 89.05 -25.80
CA GLU A 1036 -2.38 89.82 -25.72
C GLU A 1036 -2.91 90.12 -27.14
N MET A 1037 -4.20 90.25 -27.44
CA MET A 1037 -5.50 89.81 -26.91
C MET A 1037 -6.56 90.25 -27.95
N ASP A 1038 -7.79 89.70 -27.85
CA ASP A 1038 -9.11 90.23 -28.28
C ASP A 1038 -9.92 89.32 -29.21
N ASN A 1039 -11.25 89.21 -29.10
CA ASN A 1039 -12.18 89.27 -27.97
C ASN A 1039 -13.56 88.79 -28.51
N SER A 1040 -14.29 88.01 -27.70
CA SER A 1040 -15.77 87.89 -27.57
C SER A 1040 -16.69 87.67 -28.82
N SER A 1041 -17.91 87.13 -28.80
CA SER A 1041 -18.83 86.47 -27.84
C SER A 1041 -20.08 85.98 -28.61
N GLY A 1042 -20.81 84.96 -28.11
CA GLY A 1042 -22.29 84.95 -28.21
C GLY A 1042 -23.02 83.71 -28.76
N THR A 1043 -23.38 82.81 -27.84
CA THR A 1043 -24.71 82.16 -27.60
C THR A 1043 -25.43 81.19 -28.57
N ASN A 1044 -25.81 80.05 -27.96
CA ASN A 1044 -27.10 79.31 -27.95
C ASN A 1044 -27.35 78.07 -28.83
N HIS A 1045 -27.45 76.93 -28.11
CA HIS A 1045 -28.40 75.81 -28.10
C HIS A 1045 -28.88 75.06 -29.37
N GLU A 1046 -28.53 73.76 -29.36
CA GLU A 1046 -29.34 72.52 -29.60
C GLU A 1046 -30.09 72.28 -30.94
N PRO A 1047 -30.50 71.03 -31.28
CA PRO A 1047 -29.85 69.71 -31.07
C PRO A 1047 -29.99 68.76 -32.31
N GLU A 1048 -29.58 67.50 -32.12
CA GLU A 1048 -30.08 66.25 -32.74
C GLU A 1048 -29.71 65.79 -34.17
N LEU A 1049 -29.58 64.45 -34.21
CA LEU A 1049 -29.89 63.47 -35.27
C LEU A 1049 -28.81 62.90 -36.20
N ASP A 1050 -29.00 61.58 -36.35
CA ASP A 1050 -28.27 60.55 -37.07
C ASP A 1050 -28.25 60.71 -38.61
N ASN A 1051 -27.42 59.84 -39.19
CA ASN A 1051 -27.64 59.02 -40.39
C ASN A 1051 -26.81 59.31 -41.66
N ILE A 1052 -26.06 58.24 -41.99
CA ILE A 1052 -26.02 57.49 -43.26
C ILE A 1052 -25.58 58.23 -44.53
N SER A 1053 -24.56 57.64 -45.17
CA SER A 1053 -24.51 57.20 -46.60
C SER A 1053 -23.09 57.45 -47.12
N GLU A 1054 -22.27 56.41 -47.35
CA GLU A 1054 -22.27 55.54 -48.55
C GLU A 1054 -21.73 56.19 -49.83
N LEU A 1055 -21.07 55.31 -50.58
CA LEU A 1055 -20.56 55.36 -51.96
C LEU A 1055 -19.15 55.95 -52.14
N ASP A 1056 -18.14 55.10 -52.42
CA ASP A 1056 -17.87 54.39 -53.69
C ASP A 1056 -17.37 55.36 -54.78
N THR A 1057 -16.36 55.13 -55.59
CA THR A 1057 -15.86 53.87 -56.19
C THR A 1057 -14.56 54.14 -56.98
N LEU A 1058 -13.74 53.09 -57.11
CA LEU A 1058 -13.00 52.61 -58.31
C LEU A 1058 -11.80 53.38 -58.91
N SER A 1059 -10.63 52.73 -58.89
CA SER A 1059 -10.06 51.94 -60.03
C SER A 1059 -8.67 51.44 -59.60
N GLU A 1060 -8.46 50.13 -59.42
CA GLU A 1060 -8.02 49.14 -60.44
C GLU A 1060 -6.89 49.67 -61.34
N THR A 1061 -5.68 49.12 -61.22
CA THR A 1061 -5.32 47.91 -61.96
C THR A 1061 -4.11 47.22 -61.32
N GLY A 1062 -4.15 45.90 -61.28
CA GLY A 1062 -3.04 45.04 -60.85
C GLY A 1062 -2.10 44.64 -61.98
N LEU A 1063 -1.06 43.89 -61.62
CA LEU A 1063 -0.66 42.60 -62.22
C LEU A 1063 0.57 42.05 -61.47
N GLU A 1064 0.32 40.92 -60.79
CA GLU A 1064 1.10 39.66 -60.67
C GLU A 1064 2.64 39.67 -60.76
N ILE A 1065 3.28 38.92 -59.84
CA ILE A 1065 3.92 37.61 -60.11
C ILE A 1065 4.40 36.96 -58.78
N ASP A 1066 3.89 35.75 -58.57
CA ASP A 1066 4.41 34.55 -57.90
C ASP A 1066 5.10 34.58 -56.53
N ASP A 1067 4.39 34.02 -55.53
CA ASP A 1067 4.99 33.18 -54.50
C ASP A 1067 4.29 31.82 -54.49
N ILE A 1068 5.07 30.77 -54.74
CA ILE A 1068 4.68 29.36 -54.75
C ILE A 1068 4.73 28.80 -53.32
N PRO A 1069 3.83 27.87 -52.96
CA PRO A 1069 3.64 27.38 -51.60
C PRO A 1069 4.53 26.16 -51.29
N ILE A 1070 5.14 26.15 -50.09
CA ILE A 1070 5.66 24.95 -49.41
C ILE A 1070 4.50 24.45 -48.54
N ILE A 1071 3.73 23.45 -48.97
CA ILE A 1071 3.96 22.00 -48.81
C ILE A 1071 4.29 21.61 -47.36
N ASP A 1072 3.23 21.40 -46.60
CA ASP A 1072 3.23 20.56 -45.40
C ASP A 1072 2.99 19.11 -45.87
N THR A 1073 3.95 18.23 -45.64
CA THR A 1073 3.87 16.80 -45.93
C THR A 1073 3.97 16.02 -44.63
N SER A 1074 2.84 15.54 -44.15
CA SER A 1074 2.77 14.34 -43.32
C SER A 1074 1.64 13.45 -43.83
N LEU A 1075 1.98 12.61 -44.80
CA LEU A 1075 1.21 11.43 -45.15
C LEU A 1075 1.78 10.24 -44.35
N THR A 1076 0.97 9.72 -43.43
CA THR A 1076 1.02 8.31 -43.06
C THR A 1076 0.27 7.52 -44.11
N MET A 1077 0.94 6.55 -44.72
CA MET A 1077 0.40 5.65 -45.74
C MET A 1077 -0.41 4.52 -45.11
N ASP A 1078 -1.57 4.30 -45.71
CA ASP A 1078 -2.39 3.09 -45.67
C ASP A 1078 -1.72 1.90 -46.36
N SER A 1079 -2.19 0.72 -45.96
CA SER A 1079 -2.42 -0.45 -46.82
C SER A 1079 -3.51 -1.27 -46.12
N GLY A 1080 -4.70 -1.56 -46.64
CA GLY A 1080 -5.19 -1.64 -48.01
C GLY A 1080 -5.45 -3.11 -48.36
N THR A 1081 -6.73 -3.53 -48.34
CA THR A 1081 -7.38 -4.53 -49.23
C THR A 1081 -8.89 -4.60 -48.92
N GLU A 1082 -9.75 -4.29 -49.90
CA GLU A 1082 -10.69 -5.22 -50.60
C GLU A 1082 -11.74 -5.82 -49.64
N GLY A 1083 -13.06 -5.57 -49.75
CA GLY A 1083 -13.91 -5.51 -50.93
C GLY A 1083 -14.83 -6.74 -50.89
N ASP A 1084 -16.07 -6.60 -50.42
CA ASP A 1084 -17.27 -7.24 -51.01
C ASP A 1084 -18.57 -6.91 -50.25
N GLN A 1085 -19.64 -6.98 -51.03
CA GLN A 1085 -21.01 -6.49 -50.83
C GLN A 1085 -21.81 -7.31 -49.79
N GLU A 1086 -22.80 -6.71 -49.11
CA GLU A 1086 -24.24 -6.86 -49.44
C GLU A 1086 -25.17 -6.43 -48.28
N SER A 1087 -26.12 -5.55 -48.65
CA SER A 1087 -27.50 -5.39 -48.14
C SER A 1087 -27.81 -4.85 -46.73
N ASP A 1088 -28.49 -3.70 -46.79
CA ASP A 1088 -29.43 -3.14 -45.80
C ASP A 1088 -30.49 -4.13 -45.31
N VAL A 1089 -30.83 -4.06 -44.01
CA VAL A 1089 -32.24 -3.87 -43.58
C VAL A 1089 -32.28 -2.99 -42.32
N ASN A 1090 -32.97 -1.86 -42.47
CA ASN A 1090 -33.36 -0.90 -41.44
C ASN A 1090 -34.15 -1.51 -40.26
N HIS A 1091 -33.80 -1.11 -39.02
CA HIS A 1091 -34.80 -0.66 -38.04
C HIS A 1091 -34.16 0.19 -36.93
N HIS A 1092 -34.55 1.46 -36.89
CA HIS A 1092 -34.44 2.37 -35.74
C HIS A 1092 -35.82 2.98 -35.50
N PRO A 1093 -36.11 3.66 -34.37
CA PRO A 1093 -35.32 3.86 -33.15
C PRO A 1093 -36.15 3.66 -31.85
N LYS A 1094 -35.51 3.59 -30.68
CA LYS A 1094 -36.01 4.24 -29.44
C LYS A 1094 -34.96 4.23 -28.31
N VAL A 1095 -34.60 5.45 -27.90
CA VAL A 1095 -34.28 5.89 -26.52
C VAL A 1095 -32.99 5.38 -25.86
N GLY A 1096 -32.08 6.33 -25.57
CA GLY A 1096 -31.75 6.59 -24.17
C GLY A 1096 -30.28 6.52 -23.71
N ILE A 1097 -29.71 7.70 -23.48
CA ILE A 1097 -28.95 8.09 -22.27
C ILE A 1097 -27.52 7.54 -22.08
N SER A 1098 -26.57 8.45 -22.34
CA SER A 1098 -25.47 8.93 -21.50
C SER A 1098 -24.65 7.96 -20.61
N LEU A 1099 -23.37 7.91 -20.94
CA LEU A 1099 -22.23 7.40 -20.18
C LEU A 1099 -22.13 7.99 -18.76
N LYS A 1100 -22.14 7.15 -17.72
CA LYS A 1100 -21.52 7.45 -16.42
C LYS A 1100 -20.68 6.29 -15.89
N LYS A 1101 -19.45 6.65 -15.52
CA LYS A 1101 -18.30 5.83 -15.15
C LYS A 1101 -18.21 5.57 -13.63
N HIS A 1102 -17.70 4.38 -13.34
CA HIS A 1102 -16.75 3.98 -12.28
C HIS A 1102 -16.87 4.58 -10.86
N GLY A 1103 -17.42 3.78 -9.95
CA GLY A 1103 -17.10 3.79 -8.52
C GLY A 1103 -16.52 2.42 -8.13
N LEU A 1104 -15.34 2.43 -7.50
CA LEU A 1104 -14.77 1.28 -6.80
C LEU A 1104 -15.56 1.08 -5.50
N PHE A 1105 -15.78 -0.19 -5.16
CA PHE A 1105 -16.56 -0.71 -4.01
C PHE A 1105 -18.08 -0.66 -4.19
N LYS A 1106 -18.67 -1.86 -4.33
CA LYS A 1106 -20.10 -2.13 -4.14
C LYS A 1106 -20.17 -3.22 -3.09
N ASP A 1107 -20.87 -2.91 -2.01
CA ASP A 1107 -21.23 -3.84 -0.94
C ASP A 1107 -22.03 -5.01 -1.51
N ARG A 1108 -21.63 -6.23 -1.14
CA ARG A 1108 -22.45 -7.41 -1.34
C ARG A 1108 -23.58 -7.38 -0.30
N ILE A 1109 -24.76 -6.96 -0.74
CA ILE A 1109 -26.02 -7.34 -0.09
C ILE A 1109 -26.16 -8.86 -0.25
N LYS A 1110 -26.03 -9.61 0.85
CA LYS A 1110 -26.41 -11.02 0.92
C LYS A 1110 -27.92 -11.11 0.69
N GLN A 1111 -28.33 -11.55 -0.49
CA GLN A 1111 -29.68 -12.07 -0.71
C GLN A 1111 -29.70 -13.55 -0.31
N SER A 1112 -30.63 -13.85 0.59
CA SER A 1112 -31.04 -15.17 1.02
C SER A 1112 -31.50 -16.04 -0.16
N ILE A 1113 -30.98 -17.27 -0.25
CA ILE A 1113 -31.60 -18.37 -1.00
C ILE A 1113 -31.81 -19.53 -0.01
N PRO A 1114 -32.95 -20.27 -0.07
CA PRO A 1114 -33.39 -21.15 1.00
C PRO A 1114 -32.59 -22.45 1.07
N SER A 1115 -32.51 -22.96 2.29
CA SER A 1115 -32.06 -24.28 2.69
C SER A 1115 -32.82 -25.42 1.98
N LEU A 1116 -32.08 -26.39 1.45
CA LEU A 1116 -32.52 -27.77 1.35
C LEU A 1116 -31.52 -28.66 2.10
N SER A 1117 -32.06 -29.28 3.13
CA SER A 1117 -31.52 -30.28 4.04
C SER A 1117 -30.95 -31.51 3.34
N THR A 1118 -29.85 -32.08 3.84
CA THR A 1118 -29.78 -33.46 4.37
C THR A 1118 -28.39 -33.77 4.94
N GLU A 1119 -28.38 -34.06 6.25
CA GLU A 1119 -27.62 -35.08 6.99
C GLU A 1119 -26.23 -35.53 6.49
N PHE A 1120 -25.19 -35.41 7.34
CA PHE A 1120 -24.67 -36.53 8.13
C PHE A 1120 -23.60 -36.03 9.14
N SER A 1121 -23.77 -36.46 10.39
CA SER A 1121 -22.84 -36.40 11.52
C SER A 1121 -21.50 -37.12 11.18
N TRP A 1122 -20.35 -36.83 11.80
CA TRP A 1122 -19.99 -37.23 13.17
C TRP A 1122 -18.72 -36.52 13.68
N ASN A 1123 -18.67 -36.41 15.00
CA ASN A 1123 -17.58 -35.97 15.87
C ASN A 1123 -16.25 -36.75 15.68
N ILE A 1124 -15.12 -36.04 15.65
CA ILE A 1124 -14.05 -35.91 16.68
C ILE A 1124 -13.08 -34.83 16.19
#